data_AF-A0A6P6CB74-F1
#
_entry.id   AF-A0A6P6CB74-F1
#
_cell.length_a   1.000
_cell.length_b   1.000
_cell.length_c   1.000
_cell.angle_alpha   90.00
_cell.angle_beta   90.00
_cell.angle_gamma   90.00
#
_symmetry.space_group_name_H-M   'P 1'
#
loop_
_entity.id
_entity.type
_entity.pdbx_description
1 polymer ?
#
loop_
_entity_poly.entity_id
_entity_poly.type
_entity_poly.pdbx_seq_one_letter_code
_entity_poly.pdbx_strand_id
1 'polypeptide(L)'
;MLRVRRTELCRLGLGLSRGLHQQPVMALRREDVNAWERRAPLAPRHIKGITNLGYKVLIQPSNRRAIHDKEYVKAGGILQEDISEACLILGVKRPPEDKLMSKKTYAFFSHTIKAQEANMGLLDEILRQSLHSSVRRQEIRLIDYEKMVDHRGIRVVAFGQWAGVAGMINILHGMGLRLLALGHHTPFMGAQEVFNELPCEYVEPHELKEVSKTGDLRKVYGTVLSRHHHLVRKTDGTYDPVEYDKYPERYITRFNTDIAPYTTCFINGIYWEQNTPRLLTRQDAQSLLAPVKSSVVGVEGCPALPHKLVAICDISADTGGSIEFMTECTTIERPFCMYDADQHIIHDSVEGSGILMCSIDNLPAQLPIEATEYFGDMLYPYVEEMILSDATQPLESQNFSPVVRDAVITSNGTLPDKYKYIQKLRESRELAQSLSMTTKKKVLVLGSGYVSEPVLEYLSRDDNIEITVGSDIKNQIEQLGKKYNISPVIMDIGKQEEKLVSLVATQDLVISLLPYVLHPLVAKACITSKVNMITASYITPALKELEKSVKDAGITIIGELGLDPGLDHMLAMETIDKAKEVGATIESYISYCGGLPAPEYSDNPLRYKFSWSPTGVLMNIMQPATYLLNGKVVNVKGGVSFLDAVTPMDYYPGLNLEGYPNRDSTKYAEVYGIPSAHTLLRGTLRYKGYAKALNGFVKLGLINRDAFPALRPEAKPLTWKELLCDLVGISPSSKSDVLKEAVLKKLGGDNTQLEAAVWLGLLGNDQVPRAESVVEALSKHLATKLSYGPGEKDMIVMRDSFGIRHPSGHLESKTINLVVYGDTKGFSAMAKTVGLPTAMAAKMLLDGEIQAKGLIGPFSKEIYGPILERIKAEGIIYTTQSTTTL
;
A
#
# COMPACT_ATOMS: atom_id res chain seq x y z
N MET A 1 57.25 -10.60 -20.20
CA MET A 1 58.57 -10.05 -19.83
C MET A 1 58.38 -8.68 -19.21
N LEU A 2 58.61 -8.54 -17.90
CA LEU A 2 59.22 -7.38 -17.23
C LEU A 2 59.17 -7.63 -15.73
N ARG A 3 60.32 -8.04 -15.19
CA ARG A 3 60.61 -8.23 -13.76
C ARG A 3 60.63 -6.86 -13.07
N VAL A 4 59.96 -6.73 -11.93
CA VAL A 4 60.24 -5.66 -10.96
C VAL A 4 60.74 -6.30 -9.66
N ARG A 5 61.82 -5.71 -9.16
CA ARG A 5 62.76 -6.20 -8.15
C ARG A 5 62.13 -6.35 -6.77
N ARG A 6 62.34 -7.49 -6.11
CA ARG A 6 62.27 -7.62 -4.65
C ARG A 6 63.55 -7.03 -4.06
N THR A 7 63.43 -5.95 -3.30
CA THR A 7 64.48 -5.46 -2.40
C THR A 7 64.32 -6.11 -1.04
N GLU A 8 65.35 -6.85 -0.62
CA GLU A 8 65.54 -7.28 0.76
C GLU A 8 65.78 -6.06 1.65
N LEU A 9 65.11 -6.00 2.80
CA LEU A 9 65.50 -5.14 3.91
C LEU A 9 65.44 -5.94 5.22
N CYS A 10 66.65 -6.28 5.67
CA CYS A 10 67.14 -6.51 7.02
C CYS A 10 66.16 -6.98 8.10
N ARG A 11 66.36 -8.25 8.52
CA ARG A 11 66.15 -8.68 9.90
C ARG A 11 67.16 -7.98 10.81
N LEU A 12 66.69 -7.06 11.65
CA LEU A 12 67.38 -6.63 12.86
C LEU A 12 66.40 -6.81 14.02
N GLY A 13 66.75 -7.73 14.91
CA GLY A 13 65.97 -8.03 16.10
C GLY A 13 66.06 -6.88 17.10
N LEU A 14 64.89 -6.45 17.57
CA LEU A 14 64.72 -5.75 18.83
C LEU A 14 63.61 -6.48 19.58
N GLY A 15 64.00 -7.19 20.65
CA GLY A 15 63.06 -7.79 21.57
C GLY A 15 62.31 -6.70 22.32
N LEU A 16 60.98 -6.70 22.20
CA LEU A 16 60.08 -5.97 23.07
C LEU A 16 58.99 -6.94 23.56
N SER A 17 58.97 -7.09 24.89
CA SER A 17 57.94 -7.66 25.76
C SER A 17 56.72 -8.34 25.11
N ARG A 18 56.61 -9.67 25.32
CA ARG A 18 55.36 -10.42 25.24
C ARG A 18 54.37 -9.91 26.31
N GLY A 19 53.62 -8.86 25.99
CA GLY A 19 52.28 -8.66 26.54
C GLY A 19 51.29 -9.53 25.75
N LEU A 20 50.27 -10.08 26.41
CA LEU A 20 49.19 -10.84 25.78
C LEU A 20 48.38 -9.96 24.79
N HIS A 21 48.90 -9.72 23.60
CA HIS A 21 48.10 -9.25 22.48
C HIS A 21 47.50 -10.46 21.78
N GLN A 22 46.20 -10.67 21.96
CA GLN A 22 45.43 -11.62 21.19
C GLN A 22 45.64 -11.34 19.69
N GLN A 23 45.90 -12.39 18.93
CA GLN A 23 46.06 -12.30 17.48
C GLN A 23 44.78 -11.75 16.85
N PRO A 24 44.83 -10.78 15.92
CA PRO A 24 43.62 -10.22 15.30
C PRO A 24 42.77 -11.32 14.64
N VAL A 25 41.46 -11.27 14.91
CA VAL A 25 40.50 -12.31 14.49
C VAL A 25 39.46 -11.69 13.57
N MET A 26 39.23 -12.30 12.42
CA MET A 26 38.15 -11.91 11.50
C MET A 26 36.97 -12.86 11.64
N ALA A 27 35.75 -12.39 11.45
CA ALA A 27 34.57 -13.22 11.29
C ALA A 27 33.83 -12.96 9.97
N LEU A 28 33.42 -14.05 9.32
CA LEU A 28 32.42 -14.08 8.28
C LEU A 28 31.06 -14.34 8.93
N ARG A 29 30.17 -13.34 8.96
CA ARG A 29 28.85 -13.50 9.60
C ARG A 29 27.89 -14.34 8.75
N ARG A 30 26.84 -14.87 9.36
CA ARG A 30 25.75 -15.56 8.66
C ARG A 30 24.92 -14.59 7.81
N GLU A 31 24.39 -15.10 6.71
CA GLU A 31 23.46 -14.40 5.83
C GLU A 31 22.02 -14.64 6.32
N ASP A 32 21.38 -13.61 6.86
CA ASP A 32 20.04 -13.73 7.49
C ASP A 32 19.03 -12.68 7.03
N VAL A 33 19.41 -11.72 6.17
CA VAL A 33 18.57 -10.59 5.76
C VAL A 33 17.30 -10.99 4.99
N ASN A 34 17.38 -11.96 4.09
CA ASN A 34 16.25 -12.56 3.39
C ASN A 34 16.61 -13.98 2.90
N ALA A 35 15.65 -14.68 2.29
CA ALA A 35 15.84 -16.05 1.82
C ALA A 35 16.77 -16.18 0.60
N TRP A 36 16.90 -15.10 -0.19
CA TRP A 36 17.61 -15.08 -1.47
C TRP A 36 19.07 -14.66 -1.34
N GLU A 37 19.44 -13.92 -0.30
CA GLU A 37 20.83 -13.55 -0.03
C GLU A 37 21.63 -14.78 0.41
N ARG A 38 22.34 -15.37 -0.54
CA ARG A 38 23.16 -16.57 -0.36
C ARG A 38 24.65 -16.31 -0.59
N ARG A 39 25.02 -15.06 -0.91
CA ARG A 39 26.40 -14.63 -1.17
C ARG A 39 27.14 -14.37 0.13
N ALA A 40 28.44 -14.59 0.12
CA ALA A 40 29.33 -14.17 1.18
C ALA A 40 30.29 -13.08 0.66
N PRO A 41 30.85 -12.21 1.53
CA PRO A 41 31.81 -11.20 1.10
C PRO A 41 33.17 -11.78 0.69
N LEU A 42 33.49 -13.03 1.06
CA LEU A 42 34.77 -13.68 0.73
C LEU A 42 34.55 -15.17 0.43
N ALA A 43 35.06 -15.66 -0.70
CA ALA A 43 35.15 -17.10 -1.01
C ALA A 43 36.26 -17.85 -0.22
N PRO A 44 36.23 -19.20 -0.15
CA PRO A 44 37.23 -20.01 0.57
C PRO A 44 38.69 -19.75 0.18
N ARG A 45 38.97 -19.44 -1.09
CA ARG A 45 40.34 -19.10 -1.53
C ARG A 45 40.89 -17.84 -0.87
N HIS A 46 40.03 -16.84 -0.61
CA HIS A 46 40.41 -15.64 0.13
C HIS A 46 40.64 -15.96 1.61
N ILE A 47 39.77 -16.79 2.20
CA ILE A 47 39.95 -17.26 3.59
C ILE A 47 41.29 -17.98 3.74
N LYS A 48 41.65 -18.87 2.81
CA LYS A 48 42.95 -19.55 2.79
C LYS A 48 44.11 -18.55 2.71
N GLY A 49 43.96 -17.50 1.91
CA GLY A 49 44.93 -16.41 1.85
C GLY A 49 45.13 -15.73 3.21
N ILE A 50 44.03 -15.40 3.90
CA ILE A 50 44.05 -14.74 5.22
C ILE A 50 44.65 -15.64 6.30
N THR A 51 44.28 -16.93 6.32
CA THR A 51 44.81 -17.88 7.30
C THR A 51 46.29 -18.19 7.07
N ASN A 52 46.75 -18.17 5.81
CA ASN A 52 48.18 -18.32 5.48
C ASN A 52 49.03 -17.13 5.95
N LEU A 53 48.44 -15.94 6.05
CA LEU A 53 49.07 -14.77 6.69
C LEU A 53 49.10 -14.90 8.23
N GLY A 54 48.47 -15.94 8.77
CA GLY A 54 48.47 -16.27 10.19
C GLY A 54 47.22 -15.81 10.93
N TYR A 55 46.31 -15.06 10.32
CA TYR A 55 45.11 -14.56 11.01
C TYR A 55 44.10 -15.67 11.29
N LYS A 56 43.44 -15.58 12.45
CA LYS A 56 42.34 -16.47 12.79
C LYS A 56 41.06 -16.00 12.09
N VAL A 57 40.39 -16.90 11.37
CA VAL A 57 39.14 -16.60 10.67
C VAL A 57 38.01 -17.45 11.21
N LEU A 58 37.02 -16.81 11.83
CA LEU A 58 35.78 -17.43 12.28
C LEU A 58 34.75 -17.41 11.14
N ILE A 59 34.04 -18.51 10.98
CA ILE A 59 32.95 -18.66 10.02
C ILE A 59 31.70 -18.93 10.83
N GLN A 60 30.75 -17.99 10.81
CA GLN A 60 29.47 -18.22 11.45
C GLN A 60 28.65 -19.21 10.60
N PRO A 61 28.12 -20.30 11.19
CA PRO A 61 27.33 -21.29 10.47
C PRO A 61 26.15 -20.67 9.73
N SER A 62 25.91 -21.11 8.49
CA SER A 62 24.80 -20.60 7.68
C SER A 62 24.19 -21.72 6.85
N ASN A 63 22.87 -21.91 6.96
CA ASN A 63 22.12 -22.84 6.12
C ASN A 63 21.68 -22.21 4.78
N ARG A 64 21.97 -20.93 4.56
CA ARG A 64 21.58 -20.19 3.34
C ARG A 64 22.74 -20.02 2.36
N ARG A 65 23.96 -19.81 2.88
CA ARG A 65 25.17 -19.57 2.09
C ARG A 65 25.34 -20.60 0.97
N ALA A 66 25.64 -20.13 -0.24
CA ALA A 66 25.78 -20.99 -1.41
C ALA A 66 27.03 -21.88 -1.33
N ILE A 67 28.16 -21.33 -0.87
CA ILE A 67 29.38 -22.09 -0.60
C ILE A 67 29.27 -22.73 0.78
N HIS A 68 29.32 -24.05 0.82
CA HIS A 68 29.10 -24.83 2.04
C HIS A 68 30.21 -24.58 3.09
N ASP A 69 29.84 -24.52 4.38
CA ASP A 69 30.76 -24.24 5.51
C ASP A 69 32.01 -25.15 5.53
N LYS A 70 31.85 -26.42 5.16
CA LYS A 70 32.97 -27.38 4.97
C LYS A 70 34.10 -26.86 4.07
N GLU A 71 33.79 -26.11 3.01
CA GLU A 71 34.81 -25.56 2.11
C GLU A 71 35.60 -24.43 2.78
N TYR A 72 34.94 -23.62 3.62
CA TYR A 72 35.62 -22.63 4.45
C TYR A 72 36.50 -23.28 5.51
N VAL A 73 36.05 -24.38 6.12
CA VAL A 73 36.86 -25.14 7.08
C VAL A 73 38.10 -25.75 6.41
N LYS A 74 37.96 -26.33 5.22
CA LYS A 74 39.11 -26.82 4.42
C LYS A 74 40.10 -25.70 4.07
N ALA A 75 39.61 -24.49 3.89
CA ALA A 75 40.43 -23.30 3.65
C ALA A 75 41.14 -22.77 4.91
N GLY A 76 40.90 -23.36 6.10
CA GLY A 76 41.51 -22.95 7.36
C GLY A 76 40.61 -22.09 8.25
N GLY A 77 39.36 -21.83 7.84
CA GLY A 77 38.37 -21.17 8.67
C GLY A 77 37.89 -22.05 9.83
N ILE A 78 37.46 -21.42 10.92
CA ILE A 78 36.97 -22.09 12.13
C ILE A 78 35.46 -21.86 12.21
N LEU A 79 34.69 -22.93 12.07
CA LEU A 79 33.23 -22.87 12.18
C LEU A 79 32.83 -22.62 13.64
N GLN A 80 32.24 -21.46 13.93
CA GLN A 80 31.93 -21.03 15.29
C GLN A 80 30.69 -20.11 15.31
N GLU A 81 29.70 -20.44 16.15
CA GLU A 81 28.46 -19.67 16.27
C GLU A 81 28.71 -18.28 16.88
N ASP A 82 29.43 -18.27 18.00
CA ASP A 82 29.83 -17.05 18.69
C ASP A 82 31.03 -16.43 17.98
N ILE A 83 30.82 -15.28 17.34
CA ILE A 83 31.85 -14.53 16.63
C ILE A 83 32.36 -13.32 17.43
N SER A 84 32.04 -13.23 18.72
CA SER A 84 32.38 -12.09 19.57
C SER A 84 33.88 -11.86 19.77
N GLU A 85 34.71 -12.88 19.51
CA GLU A 85 36.17 -12.77 19.51
C GLU A 85 36.70 -11.91 18.34
N ALA A 86 35.98 -11.84 17.22
CA ALA A 86 36.44 -11.13 16.02
C ALA A 86 36.59 -9.63 16.26
N CYS A 87 37.65 -9.00 15.74
CA CYS A 87 37.80 -7.55 15.66
C CYS A 87 37.16 -6.98 14.38
N LEU A 88 37.16 -7.76 13.28
CA LEU A 88 36.53 -7.43 12.01
C LEU A 88 35.38 -8.40 11.71
N ILE A 89 34.20 -7.88 11.41
CA ILE A 89 33.02 -8.66 11.02
C ILE A 89 32.59 -8.23 9.61
N LEU A 90 32.64 -9.18 8.67
CA LEU A 90 32.29 -8.96 7.27
C LEU A 90 30.95 -9.58 6.92
N GLY A 91 30.11 -8.84 6.20
CA GLY A 91 28.88 -9.36 5.58
C GLY A 91 28.56 -8.63 4.28
N VAL A 92 27.77 -9.25 3.39
CA VAL A 92 27.29 -8.55 2.17
C VAL A 92 26.26 -7.49 2.57
N LYS A 93 25.32 -7.86 3.45
CA LYS A 93 24.25 -6.99 3.96
C LYS A 93 24.36 -6.81 5.47
N ARG A 94 23.69 -5.77 5.96
CA ARG A 94 23.65 -5.37 7.38
C ARG A 94 23.26 -6.52 8.34
N PRO A 95 23.79 -6.54 9.57
CA PRO A 95 23.29 -7.41 10.63
C PRO A 95 21.97 -6.90 11.24
N PRO A 96 21.20 -7.77 11.92
CA PRO A 96 20.14 -7.32 12.83
C PRO A 96 20.71 -6.39 13.91
N GLU A 97 19.97 -5.34 14.25
CA GLU A 97 20.40 -4.27 15.15
C GLU A 97 20.72 -4.79 16.56
N ASP A 98 19.92 -5.74 17.06
CA ASP A 98 20.06 -6.39 18.36
C ASP A 98 21.31 -7.28 18.49
N LYS A 99 21.97 -7.58 17.36
CA LYS A 99 23.18 -8.42 17.30
C LYS A 99 24.46 -7.61 17.12
N LEU A 100 24.38 -6.28 17.10
CA LEU A 100 25.56 -5.42 17.05
C LEU A 100 26.38 -5.56 18.34
N MET A 101 27.67 -5.77 18.15
CA MET A 101 28.66 -5.88 19.23
C MET A 101 29.56 -4.65 19.27
N SER A 102 29.75 -4.07 20.45
CA SER A 102 30.65 -2.94 20.68
C SER A 102 32.13 -3.34 20.51
N LYS A 103 32.99 -2.36 20.19
CA LYS A 103 34.44 -2.52 19.99
C LYS A 103 34.81 -3.37 18.78
N LYS A 104 34.05 -3.23 17.70
CA LYS A 104 34.17 -4.02 16.47
C LYS A 104 34.25 -3.12 15.25
N THR A 105 34.99 -3.57 14.25
CA THR A 105 34.93 -3.04 12.89
C THR A 105 33.94 -3.88 12.09
N TYR A 106 32.93 -3.26 11.49
CA TYR A 106 32.01 -3.89 10.55
C TYR A 106 32.26 -3.38 9.14
N ALA A 107 32.16 -4.27 8.15
CA ALA A 107 32.12 -3.87 6.75
C ALA A 107 30.98 -4.58 6.00
N PHE A 108 30.07 -3.79 5.40
CA PHE A 108 28.92 -4.23 4.62
C PHE A 108 28.30 -3.06 3.83
N PHE A 109 27.38 -3.33 2.91
CA PHE A 109 26.56 -2.27 2.27
C PHE A 109 25.55 -1.71 3.28
N SER A 110 25.82 -0.53 3.83
CA SER A 110 25.00 0.04 4.91
C SER A 110 23.80 0.85 4.40
N HIS A 111 23.94 1.46 3.21
CA HIS A 111 22.94 2.34 2.60
C HIS A 111 22.53 3.53 3.51
N THR A 112 23.42 3.94 4.43
CA THR A 112 23.17 5.02 5.40
C THR A 112 23.50 6.42 4.85
N ILE A 113 24.35 6.50 3.83
CA ILE A 113 24.89 7.76 3.26
C ILE A 113 23.83 8.69 2.66
N LYS A 114 22.64 8.16 2.32
CA LYS A 114 21.49 8.90 1.76
C LYS A 114 20.46 9.30 2.83
N ALA A 115 20.70 8.98 4.12
CA ALA A 115 19.80 9.28 5.24
C ALA A 115 18.34 8.75 5.07
N GLN A 116 18.18 7.62 4.38
CA GLN A 116 16.88 6.98 4.18
C GLN A 116 16.39 6.31 5.46
N GLU A 117 15.09 6.41 5.75
CA GLU A 117 14.46 6.01 7.03
C GLU A 117 14.80 4.58 7.44
N ALA A 118 14.65 3.66 6.49
CA ALA A 118 14.83 2.23 6.69
C ALA A 118 16.24 1.84 7.18
N ASN A 119 17.23 2.73 7.06
CA ASN A 119 18.62 2.49 7.42
C ASN A 119 19.10 3.32 8.63
N MET A 120 18.28 4.21 9.18
CA MET A 120 18.70 5.09 10.28
C MET A 120 18.73 4.37 11.64
N GLY A 121 17.80 3.45 11.93
CA GLY A 121 17.83 2.68 13.18
C GLY A 121 19.16 1.94 13.41
N LEU A 122 19.71 1.34 12.34
CA LEU A 122 21.04 0.73 12.36
C LEU A 122 22.14 1.76 12.69
N LEU A 123 22.12 2.92 12.05
CA LEU A 123 23.12 3.97 12.27
C LEU A 123 23.02 4.54 13.69
N ASP A 124 21.80 4.67 14.22
CA ASP A 124 21.52 5.14 15.57
C ASP A 124 22.09 4.19 16.62
N GLU A 125 21.87 2.88 16.44
CA GLU A 125 22.43 1.88 17.33
C GLU A 125 23.97 1.90 17.29
N ILE A 126 24.58 1.98 16.09
CA ILE A 126 26.03 2.11 15.89
C ILE A 126 26.61 3.38 16.56
N LEU A 127 25.90 4.50 16.49
CA LEU A 127 26.31 5.78 17.08
C LEU A 127 25.94 5.94 18.56
N ARG A 128 25.24 4.96 19.15
CA ARG A 128 24.63 5.07 20.48
C ARG A 128 25.66 5.43 21.55
N GLN A 129 25.51 6.62 22.11
CA GLN A 129 26.32 7.14 23.20
C GLN A 129 25.71 6.79 24.57
N SER A 130 26.57 6.66 25.58
CA SER A 130 26.15 6.44 26.96
C SER A 130 25.47 7.69 27.52
N LEU A 131 24.14 7.66 27.64
CA LEU A 131 23.34 8.71 28.32
C LEU A 131 23.14 8.41 29.82
N HIS A 132 23.51 7.22 30.30
CA HIS A 132 23.50 6.84 31.71
C HIS A 132 24.74 6.03 32.07
N SER A 133 25.26 6.24 33.27
CA SER A 133 26.43 5.60 33.90
C SER A 133 26.40 4.06 33.96
N SER A 134 25.39 3.42 33.37
CA SER A 134 25.18 1.97 33.34
C SER A 134 25.18 1.35 31.92
N VAL A 135 25.24 2.16 30.85
CA VAL A 135 25.31 1.66 29.46
C VAL A 135 26.67 1.99 28.85
N ARG A 136 27.39 0.97 28.37
CA ARG A 136 28.72 1.10 27.74
C ARG A 136 28.58 1.74 26.35
N ARG A 137 29.49 2.67 25.99
CA ARG A 137 29.56 3.24 24.63
C ARG A 137 29.66 2.12 23.57
N GLN A 138 28.91 2.24 22.47
CA GLN A 138 29.18 1.45 21.27
C GLN A 138 30.39 2.05 20.53
N GLU A 139 31.55 1.40 20.66
CA GLU A 139 32.77 1.77 19.93
C GLU A 139 32.81 0.97 18.62
N ILE A 140 31.82 1.18 17.75
CA ILE A 140 31.74 0.51 16.45
C ILE A 140 32.37 1.40 15.38
N ARG A 141 33.19 0.77 14.51
CA ARG A 141 33.67 1.36 13.26
C ARG A 141 32.93 0.73 12.08
N LEU A 142 32.22 1.52 11.30
CA LEU A 142 31.48 1.05 10.12
C LEU A 142 32.20 1.45 8.83
N ILE A 143 32.55 0.47 8.01
CA ILE A 143 33.06 0.65 6.64
C ILE A 143 31.93 0.32 5.67
N ASP A 144 31.51 1.29 4.86
CA ASP A 144 30.50 1.08 3.82
C ASP A 144 31.14 0.80 2.47
N TYR A 145 30.91 -0.41 1.96
CA TYR A 145 31.33 -0.84 0.64
C TYR A 145 30.88 0.13 -0.47
N GLU A 146 29.78 0.86 -0.28
CA GLU A 146 29.29 1.85 -1.24
C GLU A 146 30.25 3.01 -1.49
N LYS A 147 31.14 3.28 -0.52
CA LYS A 147 32.11 4.39 -0.55
C LYS A 147 33.56 3.97 -0.77
N MET A 148 33.82 2.69 -1.03
CA MET A 148 35.14 2.23 -1.47
C MET A 148 35.37 2.61 -2.94
N VAL A 149 36.17 3.64 -3.17
CA VAL A 149 36.47 4.19 -4.50
C VAL A 149 37.98 4.21 -4.71
N ASP A 150 38.44 3.71 -5.87
CA ASP A 150 39.87 3.69 -6.23
C ASP A 150 40.38 5.10 -6.61
N HIS A 151 41.70 5.20 -6.84
CA HIS A 151 42.35 6.46 -7.22
C HIS A 151 41.88 7.07 -8.55
N ARG A 152 41.11 6.32 -9.36
CA ARG A 152 40.52 6.78 -10.63
C ARG A 152 39.05 7.20 -10.46
N GLY A 153 38.51 7.16 -9.25
CA GLY A 153 37.11 7.46 -8.99
C GLY A 153 36.17 6.28 -9.27
N ILE A 154 36.69 5.06 -9.50
CA ILE A 154 35.90 3.88 -9.81
C ILE A 154 35.56 3.12 -8.53
N ARG A 155 34.30 2.73 -8.35
CA ARG A 155 33.88 1.91 -7.19
C ARG A 155 34.58 0.56 -7.22
N VAL A 156 35.20 0.19 -6.10
CA VAL A 156 35.92 -1.09 -5.93
C VAL A 156 34.95 -2.27 -5.92
N VAL A 157 33.82 -2.12 -5.21
CA VAL A 157 32.76 -3.11 -5.13
C VAL A 157 31.41 -2.52 -5.55
N ALA A 158 30.75 -3.19 -6.50
CA ALA A 158 29.48 -2.77 -7.12
C ALA A 158 28.64 -4.01 -7.49
N PHE A 159 27.48 -3.82 -8.12
CA PHE A 159 26.58 -4.90 -8.59
C PHE A 159 27.29 -5.92 -9.51
N GLY A 160 28.40 -5.54 -10.14
CA GLY A 160 29.38 -6.45 -10.72
C GLY A 160 28.98 -7.07 -12.06
N GLN A 161 29.95 -7.69 -12.74
CA GLN A 161 29.78 -8.37 -14.02
C GLN A 161 28.63 -9.40 -14.00
N TRP A 162 28.47 -10.08 -12.86
CA TRP A 162 27.50 -11.17 -12.70
C TRP A 162 26.05 -10.70 -12.54
N ALA A 163 25.78 -9.45 -12.13
CA ALA A 163 24.44 -8.87 -12.23
C ALA A 163 24.02 -8.73 -13.71
N GLY A 164 24.94 -8.28 -14.56
CA GLY A 164 24.72 -8.18 -16.00
C GLY A 164 24.51 -9.54 -16.64
N VAL A 165 25.32 -10.54 -16.25
CA VAL A 165 25.16 -11.92 -16.72
C VAL A 165 23.81 -12.52 -16.28
N ALA A 166 23.44 -12.39 -15.00
CA ALA A 166 22.16 -12.90 -14.49
C ALA A 166 20.96 -12.18 -15.13
N GLY A 167 21.01 -10.85 -15.26
CA GLY A 167 20.00 -10.06 -15.96
C GLY A 167 19.86 -10.46 -17.44
N MET A 168 20.98 -10.67 -18.13
CA MET A 168 21.01 -11.16 -19.51
C MET A 168 20.42 -12.57 -19.65
N ILE A 169 20.74 -13.49 -18.74
CA ILE A 169 20.16 -14.85 -18.74
C ILE A 169 18.64 -14.78 -18.52
N ASN A 170 18.18 -13.97 -17.55
CA ASN A 170 16.76 -13.82 -17.28
C ASN A 170 16.01 -13.23 -18.47
N ILE A 171 16.50 -12.13 -19.06
CA ILE A 171 15.77 -11.49 -20.16
C ILE A 171 15.72 -12.38 -21.41
N LEU A 172 16.80 -13.11 -21.70
CA LEU A 172 16.82 -14.08 -22.81
C LEU A 172 15.86 -15.24 -22.55
N HIS A 173 15.82 -15.78 -21.33
CA HIS A 173 14.83 -16.79 -20.95
C HIS A 173 13.39 -16.27 -21.04
N GLY A 174 13.13 -15.05 -20.54
CA GLY A 174 11.83 -14.38 -20.62
C GLY A 174 11.38 -14.11 -22.05
N MET A 175 12.30 -13.71 -22.93
CA MET A 175 12.05 -13.65 -24.38
C MET A 175 11.72 -15.02 -24.96
N GLY A 176 12.39 -16.08 -24.50
CA GLY A 176 12.09 -17.46 -24.86
C GLY A 176 10.64 -17.85 -24.54
N LEU A 177 10.21 -17.58 -23.32
CA LEU A 177 8.84 -17.82 -22.87
C LEU A 177 7.81 -16.98 -23.63
N ARG A 178 8.11 -15.70 -23.86
CA ARG A 178 7.22 -14.79 -24.61
C ARG A 178 7.06 -15.21 -26.06
N LEU A 179 8.14 -15.62 -26.72
CA LEU A 179 8.09 -16.10 -28.10
C LEU A 179 7.32 -17.43 -28.20
N LEU A 180 7.48 -18.33 -27.23
CA LEU A 180 6.65 -19.55 -27.13
C LEU A 180 5.17 -19.25 -26.97
N ALA A 181 4.81 -18.28 -26.11
CA ALA A 181 3.42 -17.84 -25.92
C ALA A 181 2.82 -17.23 -27.20
N LEU A 182 3.66 -16.61 -28.05
CA LEU A 182 3.28 -16.10 -29.37
C LEU A 182 3.27 -17.17 -30.48
N GLY A 183 3.55 -18.44 -30.14
CA GLY A 183 3.53 -19.57 -31.08
C GLY A 183 4.87 -19.89 -31.74
N HIS A 184 6.00 -19.41 -31.20
CA HIS A 184 7.34 -19.64 -31.74
C HIS A 184 8.17 -20.61 -30.89
N HIS A 185 8.73 -21.64 -31.53
CA HIS A 185 9.79 -22.44 -30.93
C HIS A 185 11.11 -21.65 -30.91
N THR A 186 11.85 -21.68 -29.81
CA THR A 186 13.02 -20.82 -29.62
C THR A 186 14.16 -21.47 -28.83
N PRO A 187 15.43 -21.25 -29.23
CA PRO A 187 16.62 -21.76 -28.55
C PRO A 187 17.04 -20.97 -27.28
N PHE A 188 16.29 -19.92 -26.87
CA PHE A 188 16.63 -19.06 -25.71
C PHE A 188 16.60 -19.76 -24.31
N MET A 189 16.49 -21.08 -24.27
CA MET A 189 16.46 -21.91 -23.05
C MET A 189 17.86 -22.16 -22.41
N GLY A 190 18.97 -21.75 -23.04
CA GLY A 190 20.34 -21.96 -22.54
C GLY A 190 21.27 -20.79 -22.88
N ALA A 191 21.08 -19.65 -22.23
CA ALA A 191 21.36 -18.33 -22.82
C ALA A 191 22.84 -17.92 -23.02
N GLN A 192 23.83 -18.49 -22.33
CA GLN A 192 25.22 -17.99 -22.45
C GLN A 192 26.10 -18.82 -23.41
N GLU A 193 25.94 -20.14 -23.44
CA GLU A 193 26.64 -21.00 -24.41
C GLU A 193 26.12 -20.74 -25.84
N VAL A 194 24.87 -20.28 -25.96
CA VAL A 194 24.22 -20.02 -27.24
C VAL A 194 24.71 -18.73 -27.91
N PHE A 195 25.03 -17.63 -27.21
CA PHE A 195 25.41 -16.37 -27.88
C PHE A 195 26.71 -16.46 -28.69
N ASN A 196 27.67 -17.28 -28.25
CA ASN A 196 28.92 -17.54 -28.98
C ASN A 196 28.74 -18.56 -30.13
N GLU A 197 27.68 -19.36 -30.09
CA GLU A 197 27.34 -20.38 -31.09
C GLU A 197 26.27 -19.89 -32.09
N LEU A 198 25.63 -18.76 -31.81
CA LEU A 198 24.71 -18.08 -32.72
C LEU A 198 25.48 -17.25 -33.75
N PRO A 199 24.93 -17.05 -34.96
CA PRO A 199 25.48 -16.12 -35.94
C PRO A 199 25.21 -14.67 -35.49
N CYS A 200 25.97 -14.19 -34.50
CA CYS A 200 25.86 -12.84 -33.95
C CYS A 200 26.78 -11.85 -34.66
N GLU A 201 26.33 -10.60 -34.82
CA GLU A 201 27.10 -9.52 -35.43
C GLU A 201 26.99 -8.24 -34.59
N TYR A 202 28.13 -7.71 -34.15
CA TYR A 202 28.15 -6.42 -33.46
C TYR A 202 28.18 -5.27 -34.48
N VAL A 203 27.33 -4.28 -34.26
CA VAL A 203 27.21 -3.08 -35.11
C VAL A 203 27.29 -1.82 -34.27
N GLU A 204 27.73 -0.73 -34.88
CA GLU A 204 27.76 0.57 -34.25
C GLU A 204 26.33 1.10 -34.01
N PRO A 205 26.09 1.91 -32.96
CA PRO A 205 24.73 2.36 -32.62
C PRO A 205 24.00 3.09 -33.77
N HIS A 206 24.74 3.81 -34.61
CA HIS A 206 24.18 4.53 -35.76
C HIS A 206 23.74 3.60 -36.91
N GLU A 207 24.27 2.37 -36.96
CA GLU A 207 23.95 1.36 -37.98
C GLU A 207 22.65 0.61 -37.66
N LEU A 208 22.16 0.65 -36.41
CA LEU A 208 20.93 -0.03 -35.98
C LEU A 208 19.73 0.27 -36.89
N LYS A 209 19.62 1.52 -37.36
CA LYS A 209 18.53 1.95 -38.25
C LYS A 209 18.56 1.23 -39.59
N GLU A 210 19.75 1.02 -40.16
CA GLU A 210 19.92 0.32 -41.43
C GLU A 210 19.71 -1.19 -41.24
N VAL A 211 20.39 -1.76 -40.24
CA VAL A 211 20.28 -3.18 -39.88
C VAL A 211 18.83 -3.58 -39.59
N SER A 212 18.05 -2.72 -38.92
CA SER A 212 16.63 -3.00 -38.63
C SER A 212 15.74 -3.12 -39.88
N LYS A 213 16.22 -2.65 -41.04
CA LYS A 213 15.52 -2.67 -42.33
C LYS A 213 16.06 -3.72 -43.29
N THR A 214 17.39 -3.86 -43.37
CA THR A 214 18.07 -4.66 -44.40
C THR A 214 18.95 -5.77 -43.84
N GLY A 215 19.04 -5.91 -42.51
CA GLY A 215 19.84 -6.93 -41.84
C GLY A 215 19.40 -8.36 -42.15
N ASP A 216 20.33 -9.30 -42.07
CA ASP A 216 20.06 -10.72 -42.25
C ASP A 216 19.21 -11.25 -41.09
N LEU A 217 17.96 -11.63 -41.37
CA LEU A 217 17.01 -12.14 -40.37
C LEU A 217 17.44 -13.46 -39.71
N ARG A 218 18.53 -14.09 -40.18
CA ARG A 218 19.11 -15.29 -39.58
C ARG A 218 20.20 -14.98 -38.54
N LYS A 219 20.55 -13.70 -38.35
CA LYS A 219 21.58 -13.23 -37.42
C LYS A 219 20.98 -12.49 -36.23
N VAL A 220 21.71 -12.46 -35.12
CA VAL A 220 21.40 -11.59 -33.98
C VAL A 220 22.36 -10.41 -33.99
N TYR A 221 21.83 -9.20 -34.07
CA TYR A 221 22.64 -7.98 -34.07
C TYR A 221 22.74 -7.39 -32.66
N GLY A 222 23.95 -7.05 -32.23
CA GLY A 222 24.23 -6.44 -30.93
C GLY A 222 24.94 -5.10 -31.05
N THR A 223 24.72 -4.20 -30.08
CA THR A 223 25.47 -2.94 -30.00
C THR A 223 25.72 -2.59 -28.53
N VAL A 224 26.81 -1.88 -28.23
CA VAL A 224 27.13 -1.42 -26.87
C VAL A 224 26.96 0.08 -26.82
N LEU A 225 26.07 0.55 -25.95
CA LEU A 225 25.79 1.97 -25.80
C LEU A 225 26.68 2.59 -24.72
N SER A 226 26.99 3.87 -24.93
CA SER A 226 27.80 4.70 -24.04
C SER A 226 27.18 6.09 -24.04
N ARG A 227 27.50 6.91 -23.03
CA ARG A 227 26.90 8.23 -22.84
C ARG A 227 26.88 9.09 -24.11
N HIS A 228 27.99 9.15 -24.84
CA HIS A 228 28.12 9.95 -26.06
C HIS A 228 27.23 9.51 -27.23
N HIS A 229 26.69 8.29 -27.22
CA HIS A 229 25.80 7.79 -28.26
C HIS A 229 24.38 8.35 -28.16
N HIS A 230 23.97 8.82 -26.99
CA HIS A 230 22.58 9.24 -26.76
C HIS A 230 22.44 10.55 -25.97
N LEU A 231 23.44 10.97 -25.19
CA LEU A 231 23.39 12.24 -24.47
C LEU A 231 23.93 13.36 -25.32
N VAL A 232 23.16 14.45 -25.39
CA VAL A 232 23.55 15.66 -26.11
C VAL A 232 23.17 16.91 -25.34
N ARG A 233 23.98 17.95 -25.46
CA ARG A 233 23.72 19.27 -24.88
C ARG A 233 22.50 19.90 -25.54
N LYS A 234 21.61 20.51 -24.75
CA LYS A 234 20.38 21.17 -25.24
C LYS A 234 20.64 22.29 -26.24
N THR A 235 21.80 22.94 -26.20
CA THR A 235 22.11 24.13 -27.00
C THR A 235 22.62 23.83 -28.40
N ASP A 236 23.48 22.81 -28.55
CA ASP A 236 24.20 22.54 -29.81
C ASP A 236 24.19 21.07 -30.24
N GLY A 237 23.64 20.16 -29.42
CA GLY A 237 23.58 18.75 -29.75
C GLY A 237 24.90 17.98 -29.58
N THR A 238 25.92 18.54 -28.92
CA THR A 238 27.21 17.88 -28.69
C THR A 238 27.30 17.20 -27.32
N TYR A 239 28.17 16.20 -27.17
CA TYR A 239 28.45 15.55 -25.90
C TYR A 239 29.82 15.97 -25.35
N ASP A 240 29.86 16.56 -24.15
CA ASP A 240 31.09 16.80 -23.38
C ASP A 240 31.02 16.02 -22.06
N PRO A 241 31.90 15.02 -21.84
CA PRO A 241 31.85 14.20 -20.63
C PRO A 241 32.18 14.97 -19.35
N VAL A 242 33.10 15.94 -19.41
CA VAL A 242 33.55 16.71 -18.24
C VAL A 242 32.49 17.71 -17.80
N GLU A 243 31.79 18.31 -18.75
CA GLU A 243 30.67 19.18 -18.44
C GLU A 243 29.45 18.39 -17.96
N TYR A 244 29.13 17.26 -18.61
CA TYR A 244 28.01 16.41 -18.20
C TYR A 244 28.13 15.96 -16.74
N ASP A 245 29.33 15.56 -16.30
CA ASP A 245 29.57 15.15 -14.91
C ASP A 245 29.36 16.30 -13.90
N LYS A 246 29.44 17.56 -14.33
CA LYS A 246 29.23 18.75 -13.49
C LYS A 246 27.82 19.34 -13.58
N TYR A 247 27.20 19.28 -14.76
CA TYR A 247 25.96 19.95 -15.13
C TYR A 247 25.05 19.04 -15.97
N PRO A 248 24.63 17.87 -15.46
CA PRO A 248 23.84 16.90 -16.22
C PRO A 248 22.48 17.46 -16.69
N GLU A 249 21.93 18.47 -16.01
CA GLU A 249 20.67 19.13 -16.33
C GLU A 249 20.69 19.88 -17.68
N ARG A 250 21.88 20.17 -18.21
CA ARG A 250 22.07 20.82 -19.53
C ARG A 250 21.93 19.86 -20.70
N TYR A 251 21.82 18.57 -20.43
CA TYR A 251 21.77 17.52 -21.44
C TYR A 251 20.34 16.98 -21.60
N ILE A 252 20.08 16.36 -22.75
CA ILE A 252 18.91 15.54 -23.03
C ILE A 252 19.37 14.22 -23.63
N THR A 253 18.54 13.19 -23.51
CA THR A 253 18.75 11.92 -24.21
C THR A 253 18.10 11.98 -25.61
N ARG A 254 18.70 11.29 -26.58
CA ARG A 254 18.09 10.93 -27.87
C ARG A 254 17.84 9.42 -27.97
N PHE A 255 17.96 8.69 -26.87
CA PHE A 255 17.76 7.24 -26.86
C PHE A 255 16.39 6.82 -27.43
N ASN A 256 15.33 7.54 -27.07
CA ASN A 256 13.97 7.34 -27.57
C ASN A 256 13.81 7.49 -29.09
N THR A 257 14.71 8.21 -29.77
CA THR A 257 14.59 8.56 -31.20
C THR A 257 15.64 7.87 -32.07
N ASP A 258 16.88 7.81 -31.60
CA ASP A 258 18.00 7.31 -32.39
C ASP A 258 18.26 5.81 -32.17
N ILE A 259 17.79 5.23 -31.06
CA ILE A 259 18.17 3.86 -30.64
C ILE A 259 16.95 2.97 -30.38
N ALA A 260 16.07 3.35 -29.46
CA ALA A 260 14.93 2.55 -29.01
C ALA A 260 13.99 2.10 -30.16
N PRO A 261 13.70 2.93 -31.19
CA PRO A 261 12.83 2.51 -32.30
C PRO A 261 13.38 1.33 -33.13
N TYR A 262 14.68 1.09 -33.06
CA TYR A 262 15.38 0.05 -33.83
C TYR A 262 15.83 -1.13 -32.95
N THR A 263 15.46 -1.12 -31.67
CA THR A 263 15.93 -2.07 -30.66
C THR A 263 14.80 -3.03 -30.27
N THR A 264 15.07 -4.34 -30.23
CA THR A 264 14.07 -5.34 -29.81
C THR A 264 14.10 -5.66 -28.32
N CYS A 265 15.30 -5.74 -27.75
CA CYS A 265 15.52 -5.95 -26.34
C CYS A 265 16.58 -4.96 -25.86
N PHE A 266 16.29 -4.24 -24.78
CA PHE A 266 17.23 -3.31 -24.18
C PHE A 266 17.67 -3.81 -22.81
N ILE A 267 18.98 -3.83 -22.57
CA ILE A 267 19.57 -4.16 -21.27
C ILE A 267 20.15 -2.88 -20.69
N ASN A 268 19.45 -2.33 -19.71
CA ASN A 268 19.84 -1.11 -19.03
C ASN A 268 20.72 -1.43 -17.82
N GLY A 269 21.83 -0.71 -17.68
CA GLY A 269 22.72 -0.81 -16.53
C GLY A 269 23.35 0.54 -16.17
N ILE A 270 22.69 1.64 -16.56
CA ILE A 270 23.23 2.98 -16.32
C ILE A 270 23.05 3.37 -14.85
N TYR A 271 24.00 4.16 -14.36
CA TYR A 271 23.82 4.88 -13.10
C TYR A 271 22.95 6.12 -13.35
N TRP A 272 21.91 6.32 -12.53
CA TRP A 272 20.97 7.44 -12.66
C TRP A 272 20.82 8.21 -11.34
N GLU A 273 20.74 9.55 -11.45
CA GLU A 273 20.45 10.47 -10.34
C GLU A 273 19.35 11.47 -10.75
N GLN A 274 18.70 12.11 -9.77
CA GLN A 274 17.52 12.96 -9.99
C GLN A 274 17.73 14.11 -10.99
N ASN A 275 18.96 14.61 -11.14
CA ASN A 275 19.31 15.70 -12.06
C ASN A 275 19.79 15.20 -13.44
N THR A 276 19.82 13.88 -13.67
CA THR A 276 20.25 13.28 -14.94
C THR A 276 19.05 12.98 -15.86
N PRO A 277 19.17 13.19 -17.18
CA PRO A 277 18.10 12.85 -18.12
C PRO A 277 17.71 11.38 -18.04
N ARG A 278 16.40 11.09 -18.06
CA ARG A 278 15.87 9.72 -18.19
C ARG A 278 16.15 9.18 -19.59
N LEU A 279 16.26 7.85 -19.74
CA LEU A 279 16.40 7.18 -21.04
C LEU A 279 15.08 7.08 -21.78
N LEU A 280 14.02 6.69 -21.06
CA LEU A 280 12.66 6.58 -21.57
C LEU A 280 11.67 7.13 -20.55
N THR A 281 10.80 8.02 -21.01
CA THR A 281 9.62 8.49 -20.29
C THR A 281 8.40 7.61 -20.59
N ARG A 282 7.33 7.76 -19.81
CA ARG A 282 6.01 7.15 -20.11
C ARG A 282 5.50 7.53 -21.50
N GLN A 283 5.72 8.78 -21.89
CA GLN A 283 5.34 9.31 -23.20
C GLN A 283 6.17 8.70 -24.34
N ASP A 284 7.47 8.47 -24.10
CA ASP A 284 8.33 7.77 -25.06
C ASP A 284 7.86 6.33 -25.27
N ALA A 285 7.50 5.62 -24.20
CA ALA A 285 6.99 4.25 -24.29
C ALA A 285 5.71 4.17 -25.13
N GLN A 286 4.73 5.04 -24.87
CA GLN A 286 3.51 5.13 -25.69
C GLN A 286 3.83 5.37 -27.17
N SER A 287 4.76 6.29 -27.45
CA SER A 287 5.18 6.61 -28.81
C SER A 287 5.85 5.42 -29.51
N LEU A 288 6.64 4.63 -28.77
CA LEU A 288 7.35 3.45 -29.28
C LEU A 288 6.42 2.25 -29.49
N LEU A 289 5.34 2.15 -28.73
CA LEU A 289 4.38 1.03 -28.77
C LEU A 289 3.17 1.31 -29.67
N ALA A 290 3.02 2.54 -30.16
CA ALA A 290 1.96 2.89 -31.09
C ALA A 290 1.96 1.96 -32.32
N PRO A 291 0.79 1.40 -32.71
CA PRO A 291 0.71 0.42 -33.78
C PRO A 291 1.20 1.02 -35.11
N VAL A 292 2.33 0.51 -35.60
CA VAL A 292 2.86 0.90 -36.90
C VAL A 292 2.05 0.18 -37.97
N LYS A 293 1.49 0.91 -38.95
CA LYS A 293 0.97 0.31 -40.18
C LYS A 293 2.13 -0.43 -40.86
N SER A 294 2.24 -1.74 -40.65
CA SER A 294 3.27 -2.54 -41.31
C SER A 294 3.12 -2.40 -42.81
N SER A 295 4.13 -1.83 -43.46
CA SER A 295 4.28 -1.78 -44.92
C SER A 295 5.04 -2.99 -45.45
N VAL A 296 5.36 -3.96 -44.59
CA VAL A 296 6.16 -5.13 -44.94
C VAL A 296 5.25 -6.35 -44.99
N VAL A 297 5.10 -6.91 -46.20
CA VAL A 297 4.46 -8.21 -46.45
C VAL A 297 5.12 -9.22 -45.51
N GLY A 298 4.32 -9.84 -44.64
CA GLY A 298 4.83 -10.85 -43.72
C GLY A 298 5.57 -11.94 -44.50
N VAL A 299 6.79 -12.25 -44.07
CA VAL A 299 7.53 -13.39 -44.62
C VAL A 299 6.86 -14.64 -44.06
N GLU A 300 6.47 -15.57 -44.93
CA GLU A 300 5.84 -16.82 -44.52
C GLU A 300 6.70 -17.56 -43.49
N GLY A 301 6.16 -17.81 -42.29
CA GLY A 301 6.88 -18.38 -41.15
C GLY A 301 7.46 -17.38 -40.12
N CYS A 302 7.41 -16.06 -40.38
CA CYS A 302 7.86 -15.01 -39.46
C CYS A 302 6.75 -13.96 -39.23
N PRO A 303 5.95 -14.04 -38.14
CA PRO A 303 4.92 -13.04 -37.90
C PRO A 303 5.51 -11.69 -37.52
N ALA A 304 4.75 -10.65 -37.82
CA ALA A 304 5.13 -9.28 -37.48
C ALA A 304 5.10 -9.07 -35.97
N LEU A 305 6.12 -8.39 -35.44
CA LEU A 305 6.11 -7.91 -34.06
C LEU A 305 5.05 -6.80 -33.90
N PRO A 306 4.36 -6.72 -32.74
CA PRO A 306 3.37 -5.66 -32.48
C PRO A 306 4.02 -4.26 -32.45
N HIS A 307 5.27 -4.19 -31.98
CA HIS A 307 6.15 -3.02 -31.96
C HIS A 307 7.61 -3.53 -31.91
N LYS A 308 8.59 -2.67 -32.20
CA LYS A 308 9.99 -3.09 -32.24
C LYS A 308 10.55 -3.39 -30.85
N LEU A 309 10.37 -2.48 -29.88
CA LEU A 309 10.89 -2.63 -28.51
C LEU A 309 9.97 -3.54 -27.69
N VAL A 310 10.34 -4.80 -27.52
CA VAL A 310 9.49 -5.83 -26.89
C VAL A 310 9.86 -6.05 -25.42
N ALA A 311 11.13 -5.87 -25.04
CA ALA A 311 11.60 -6.18 -23.70
C ALA A 311 12.65 -5.19 -23.18
N ILE A 312 12.59 -4.91 -21.88
CA ILE A 312 13.61 -4.15 -21.14
C ILE A 312 14.03 -4.95 -19.92
N CYS A 313 15.33 -5.22 -19.80
CA CYS A 313 15.95 -5.67 -18.57
C CYS A 313 16.64 -4.48 -17.91
N ASP A 314 16.12 -4.01 -16.79
CA ASP A 314 16.68 -2.92 -16.03
C ASP A 314 17.50 -3.44 -14.84
N ILE A 315 18.81 -3.55 -15.02
CA ILE A 315 19.75 -4.00 -13.99
C ILE A 315 19.97 -2.91 -12.94
N SER A 316 19.72 -1.63 -13.26
CA SER A 316 19.90 -0.54 -12.30
C SER A 316 18.88 -0.66 -11.16
N ALA A 317 17.67 -1.16 -11.47
CA ALA A 317 16.58 -1.40 -10.53
C ALA A 317 16.21 -0.17 -9.68
N ASP A 318 16.35 1.02 -10.27
CA ASP A 318 15.99 2.30 -9.64
C ASP A 318 14.51 2.65 -9.89
N THR A 319 13.64 2.46 -8.90
CA THR A 319 12.20 2.76 -9.05
C THR A 319 11.96 4.23 -9.41
N GLY A 320 11.27 4.46 -10.53
CA GLY A 320 11.09 5.78 -11.11
C GLY A 320 12.41 6.44 -11.52
N GLY A 321 13.42 5.67 -11.94
CA GLY A 321 14.76 6.11 -12.33
C GLY A 321 14.94 6.32 -13.83
N SER A 322 16.01 5.77 -14.41
CA SER A 322 16.31 6.00 -15.84
C SER A 322 15.22 5.52 -16.80
N ILE A 323 14.44 4.51 -16.41
CA ILE A 323 13.21 4.08 -17.06
C ILE A 323 12.03 4.55 -16.19
N GLU A 324 11.33 5.60 -16.61
CA GLU A 324 10.34 6.30 -15.76
C GLU A 324 9.20 5.41 -15.26
N PHE A 325 8.76 4.49 -16.11
CA PHE A 325 7.61 3.63 -15.84
C PHE A 325 7.95 2.36 -15.06
N MET A 326 9.22 2.17 -14.67
CA MET A 326 9.59 1.12 -13.74
C MET A 326 9.26 1.59 -12.31
N THR A 327 8.04 1.29 -11.85
CA THR A 327 7.56 1.76 -10.53
C THR A 327 7.91 0.80 -9.40
N GLU A 328 8.11 -0.48 -9.71
CA GLU A 328 8.41 -1.54 -8.75
C GLU A 328 9.44 -2.51 -9.33
N CYS A 329 10.30 -3.04 -8.46
CA CYS A 329 11.24 -4.09 -8.83
C CYS A 329 10.54 -5.46 -8.86
N THR A 330 10.77 -6.22 -9.93
CA THR A 330 10.43 -7.65 -10.00
C THR A 330 11.26 -8.46 -9.01
N THR A 331 10.79 -9.64 -8.62
CA THR A 331 11.51 -10.52 -7.68
C THR A 331 12.14 -11.71 -8.39
N ILE A 332 12.99 -12.48 -7.70
CA ILE A 332 13.55 -13.71 -8.28
C ILE A 332 12.44 -14.73 -8.59
N GLU A 333 11.39 -14.79 -7.77
CA GLU A 333 10.24 -15.69 -7.96
C GLU A 333 9.30 -15.23 -9.09
N ARG A 334 9.22 -13.92 -9.31
CA ARG A 334 8.44 -13.28 -10.37
C ARG A 334 9.34 -12.31 -11.13
N PRO A 335 10.25 -12.83 -11.96
CA PRO A 335 11.31 -12.03 -12.61
C PRO A 335 10.80 -11.15 -13.74
N PHE A 336 9.55 -11.35 -14.17
CA PHE A 336 8.96 -10.62 -15.29
C PHE A 336 7.59 -10.05 -14.92
N CYS A 337 7.32 -8.87 -15.46
CA CYS A 337 5.99 -8.29 -15.53
C CYS A 337 5.81 -7.62 -16.90
N MET A 338 4.57 -7.43 -17.33
CA MET A 338 4.25 -6.69 -18.56
C MET A 338 3.86 -5.27 -18.20
N TYR A 339 4.54 -4.29 -18.80
CA TYR A 339 4.16 -2.89 -18.72
C TYR A 339 3.30 -2.52 -19.93
N ASP A 340 2.03 -2.21 -19.68
CA ASP A 340 1.13 -1.64 -20.68
C ASP A 340 1.38 -0.12 -20.75
N ALA A 341 1.93 0.35 -21.88
CA ALA A 341 2.23 1.76 -22.07
C ALA A 341 0.97 2.63 -22.24
N ASP A 342 -0.13 2.08 -22.77
CA ASP A 342 -1.38 2.80 -22.97
C ASP A 342 -2.11 2.97 -21.64
N GLN A 343 -2.16 1.91 -20.82
CA GLN A 343 -2.86 1.89 -19.53
C GLN A 343 -1.98 2.37 -18.35
N HIS A 344 -0.66 2.43 -18.53
CA HIS A 344 0.33 2.69 -17.49
C HIS A 344 0.23 1.74 -16.27
N ILE A 345 -0.15 0.49 -16.52
CA ILE A 345 -0.26 -0.55 -15.50
C ILE A 345 0.75 -1.66 -15.73
N ILE A 346 1.10 -2.34 -14.64
CA ILE A 346 1.96 -3.50 -14.63
C ILE A 346 1.07 -4.74 -14.42
N HIS A 347 1.26 -5.76 -15.24
CA HIS A 347 0.58 -7.04 -15.15
C HIS A 347 1.55 -8.15 -14.80
N ASP A 348 1.15 -9.04 -13.89
CA ASP A 348 1.81 -10.32 -13.60
C ASP A 348 1.45 -11.36 -14.69
N SER A 349 1.75 -11.04 -15.94
CA SER A 349 1.54 -11.90 -17.10
C SER A 349 2.67 -11.66 -18.09
N VAL A 350 2.93 -12.63 -18.97
CA VAL A 350 3.77 -12.46 -20.16
C VAL A 350 2.93 -12.42 -21.44
N GLU A 351 1.60 -12.38 -21.31
CA GLU A 351 0.63 -12.28 -22.41
C GLU A 351 0.09 -10.84 -22.55
N GLY A 352 -0.44 -10.48 -23.72
CA GLY A 352 -1.01 -9.13 -23.97
C GLY A 352 -0.08 -8.16 -24.70
N SER A 353 -0.52 -6.90 -24.85
CA SER A 353 0.26 -5.78 -25.44
C SER A 353 1.14 -5.14 -24.36
N GLY A 354 2.31 -4.62 -24.72
CA GLY A 354 3.21 -3.95 -23.76
C GLY A 354 4.68 -4.35 -23.86
N ILE A 355 5.49 -3.81 -22.95
CA ILE A 355 6.90 -4.11 -22.81
C ILE A 355 7.08 -5.14 -21.69
N LEU A 356 7.78 -6.24 -21.99
CA LEU A 356 8.20 -7.19 -20.97
C LEU A 356 9.32 -6.56 -20.13
N MET A 357 9.09 -6.37 -18.83
CA MET A 357 10.01 -5.76 -17.89
C MET A 357 10.65 -6.82 -17.00
N CYS A 358 11.97 -6.70 -16.77
CA CYS A 358 12.72 -7.46 -15.77
C CYS A 358 13.62 -6.49 -14.99
N SER A 359 13.36 -6.28 -13.71
CA SER A 359 14.09 -5.32 -12.86
C SER A 359 14.27 -5.89 -11.45
N ILE A 360 15.29 -6.72 -11.24
CA ILE A 360 15.52 -7.43 -9.98
C ILE A 360 16.66 -6.73 -9.20
N ASP A 361 16.37 -6.28 -7.99
CA ASP A 361 17.28 -5.49 -7.15
C ASP A 361 18.39 -6.31 -6.46
N ASN A 362 18.32 -7.64 -6.56
CA ASN A 362 19.26 -8.58 -5.95
C ASN A 362 19.84 -9.59 -6.95
N LEU A 363 19.92 -9.24 -8.24
CA LEU A 363 20.38 -10.12 -9.33
C LEU A 363 21.62 -10.99 -9.03
N PRO A 364 22.72 -10.50 -8.41
CA PRO A 364 23.88 -11.36 -8.19
C PRO A 364 23.61 -12.52 -7.21
N ALA A 365 22.50 -12.49 -6.48
CA ALA A 365 22.06 -13.61 -5.65
C ALA A 365 21.66 -14.85 -6.46
N GLN A 366 21.37 -14.69 -7.75
CA GLN A 366 21.08 -15.80 -8.67
C GLN A 366 22.33 -16.58 -9.09
N LEU A 367 23.52 -15.95 -9.04
CA LEU A 367 24.82 -16.58 -9.24
C LEU A 367 25.71 -16.35 -8.00
N PRO A 368 25.31 -16.92 -6.85
CA PRO A 368 25.83 -16.47 -5.57
C PRO A 368 27.29 -16.90 -5.32
N ILE A 369 27.78 -17.97 -5.97
CA ILE A 369 29.16 -18.44 -5.83
C ILE A 369 30.09 -17.53 -6.61
N GLU A 370 29.80 -17.30 -7.89
CA GLU A 370 30.58 -16.47 -8.80
C GLU A 370 30.58 -15.00 -8.32
N ALA A 371 29.42 -14.51 -7.86
CA ALA A 371 29.32 -13.19 -7.24
C ALA A 371 30.17 -13.09 -5.96
N THR A 372 30.22 -14.14 -5.14
CA THR A 372 31.06 -14.20 -3.93
C THR A 372 32.56 -14.20 -4.28
N GLU A 373 32.96 -14.92 -5.33
CA GLU A 373 34.35 -14.96 -5.79
C GLU A 373 34.80 -13.61 -6.35
N TYR A 374 34.03 -13.05 -7.28
CA TYR A 374 34.33 -11.76 -7.90
C TYR A 374 34.32 -10.61 -6.88
N PHE A 375 33.29 -10.56 -6.03
CA PHE A 375 33.22 -9.57 -4.96
C PHE A 375 34.42 -9.71 -4.01
N GLY A 376 34.77 -10.95 -3.66
CA GLY A 376 35.92 -11.25 -2.82
C GLY A 376 37.25 -10.84 -3.45
N ASP A 377 37.45 -11.00 -4.76
CA ASP A 377 38.68 -10.58 -5.47
C ASP A 377 38.93 -9.09 -5.33
N MET A 378 37.86 -8.30 -5.42
CA MET A 378 37.93 -6.84 -5.33
C MET A 378 38.12 -6.37 -3.89
N LEU A 379 37.51 -7.06 -2.92
CA LEU A 379 37.60 -6.70 -1.50
C LEU A 379 38.90 -7.17 -0.83
N TYR A 380 39.37 -8.38 -1.18
CA TYR A 380 40.49 -9.09 -0.53
C TYR A 380 41.77 -8.25 -0.35
N PRO A 381 42.22 -7.42 -1.32
CA PRO A 381 43.41 -6.59 -1.16
C PRO A 381 43.35 -5.60 0.02
N TYR A 382 42.15 -5.25 0.48
CA TYR A 382 41.91 -4.29 1.56
C TYR A 382 41.58 -4.95 2.90
N VAL A 383 41.37 -6.28 2.92
CA VAL A 383 40.93 -6.97 4.15
C VAL A 383 41.99 -6.95 5.25
N GLU A 384 43.28 -7.05 4.89
CA GLU A 384 44.35 -7.05 5.90
C GLU A 384 44.41 -5.74 6.70
N GLU A 385 44.30 -4.59 6.05
CA GLU A 385 44.24 -3.30 6.75
C GLU A 385 42.96 -3.17 7.59
N MET A 386 41.84 -3.77 7.16
CA MET A 386 40.61 -3.84 7.97
C MET A 386 40.73 -4.77 9.19
N ILE A 387 41.48 -5.88 9.09
CA ILE A 387 41.70 -6.81 10.22
C ILE A 387 42.57 -6.16 11.29
N LEU A 388 43.58 -5.40 10.86
CA LEU A 388 44.51 -4.67 11.74
C LEU A 388 43.89 -3.42 12.39
N SER A 389 42.68 -3.04 11.97
CA SER A 389 41.91 -1.93 12.53
C SER A 389 41.50 -2.18 13.98
N ASP A 390 41.88 -1.25 14.86
CA ASP A 390 41.35 -1.20 16.23
C ASP A 390 40.23 -0.15 16.31
N ALA A 391 38.97 -0.62 16.39
CA ALA A 391 37.79 0.23 16.47
C ALA A 391 37.75 1.14 17.71
N THR A 392 38.55 0.83 18.75
CA THR A 392 38.64 1.63 19.97
C THR A 392 39.59 2.83 19.84
N GLN A 393 40.51 2.80 18.87
CA GLN A 393 41.46 3.88 18.61
C GLN A 393 40.88 4.91 17.62
N PRO A 394 41.34 6.17 17.61
CA PRO A 394 40.88 7.18 16.65
C PRO A 394 41.19 6.81 15.20
N LEU A 395 40.33 7.21 14.25
CA LEU A 395 40.49 6.88 12.82
C LEU A 395 41.83 7.37 12.24
N GLU A 396 42.32 8.51 12.71
CA GLU A 396 43.57 9.16 12.28
C GLU A 396 44.81 8.36 12.67
N SER A 397 44.71 7.54 13.72
CA SER A 397 45.79 6.65 14.18
C SER A 397 45.88 5.36 13.37
N GLN A 398 44.88 5.08 12.51
CA GLN A 398 44.79 3.85 11.74
C GLN A 398 45.49 3.98 10.38
N ASN A 399 46.23 2.94 10.02
CA ASN A 399 46.97 2.88 8.76
C ASN A 399 46.08 2.36 7.61
N PHE A 400 45.03 3.09 7.28
CA PHE A 400 44.17 2.79 6.12
C PHE A 400 44.66 3.48 4.85
N SER A 401 44.56 2.75 3.74
CA SER A 401 44.57 3.32 2.40
C SER A 401 43.43 4.37 2.25
N PRO A 402 43.56 5.35 1.34
CA PRO A 402 42.49 6.29 1.06
C PRO A 402 41.16 5.61 0.72
N VAL A 403 41.21 4.45 0.05
CA VAL A 403 40.02 3.67 -0.36
C VAL A 403 39.19 3.22 0.84
N VAL A 404 39.85 2.68 1.87
CA VAL A 404 39.15 2.21 3.08
C VAL A 404 38.86 3.37 4.02
N ARG A 405 39.81 4.29 4.21
CA ARG A 405 39.65 5.46 5.09
C ARG A 405 38.41 6.26 4.70
N ASP A 406 38.24 6.53 3.41
CA ASP A 406 37.12 7.30 2.90
C ASP A 406 35.80 6.54 2.96
N ALA A 407 35.82 5.22 3.10
CA ALA A 407 34.64 4.37 3.25
C ALA A 407 34.18 4.25 4.72
N VAL A 408 34.95 4.75 5.69
CA VAL A 408 34.57 4.72 7.11
C VAL A 408 33.46 5.75 7.36
N ILE A 409 32.24 5.26 7.62
CA ILE A 409 31.06 6.09 7.91
C ILE A 409 31.02 6.48 9.38
N THR A 410 31.38 5.57 10.28
CA THR A 410 31.41 5.82 11.72
C THR A 410 32.73 5.35 12.33
N SER A 411 33.23 6.07 13.33
CA SER A 411 34.35 5.64 14.16
C SER A 411 34.22 6.26 15.55
N ASN A 412 34.53 5.47 16.59
CA ASN A 412 34.55 5.95 17.98
C ASN A 412 33.25 6.65 18.42
N GLY A 413 32.09 6.17 17.94
CA GLY A 413 30.77 6.73 18.27
C GLY A 413 30.46 8.08 17.60
N THR A 414 31.19 8.44 16.54
CA THR A 414 31.03 9.71 15.82
C THR A 414 31.10 9.51 14.29
N LEU A 415 30.58 10.48 13.55
CA LEU A 415 30.73 10.59 12.10
C LEU A 415 32.01 11.38 11.78
N PRO A 416 32.92 10.87 10.94
CA PRO A 416 34.05 11.63 10.41
C PRO A 416 33.59 12.87 9.64
N ASP A 417 34.46 13.87 9.49
CA ASP A 417 34.11 15.17 8.88
C ASP A 417 33.42 15.04 7.50
N LYS A 418 33.88 14.10 6.68
CA LYS A 418 33.32 13.79 5.35
C LYS A 418 31.83 13.39 5.41
N TYR A 419 31.37 12.82 6.52
CA TYR A 419 30.03 12.28 6.72
C TYR A 419 29.19 13.04 7.75
N LYS A 420 29.71 14.13 8.34
CA LYS A 420 28.94 15.00 9.25
C LYS A 420 27.69 15.60 8.61
N TYR A 421 27.61 15.67 7.28
CA TYR A 421 26.39 16.08 6.59
C TYR A 421 25.22 15.10 6.84
N ILE A 422 25.49 13.81 7.12
CA ILE A 422 24.46 12.83 7.48
C ILE A 422 23.76 13.28 8.77
N GLN A 423 24.51 13.80 9.74
CA GLN A 423 23.94 14.38 10.96
C GLN A 423 23.04 15.57 10.63
N LYS A 424 23.41 16.45 9.69
CA LYS A 424 22.55 17.56 9.27
C LYS A 424 21.30 17.11 8.52
N LEU A 425 21.41 16.06 7.70
CA LEU A 425 20.26 15.45 7.03
C LEU A 425 19.31 14.81 8.04
N ARG A 426 19.87 14.13 9.05
CA ARG A 426 19.14 13.58 10.21
C ARG A 426 18.49 14.69 11.01
N GLU A 427 19.23 15.71 11.44
CA GLU A 427 18.70 16.86 12.18
C GLU A 427 17.67 17.64 11.37
N SER A 428 17.80 17.81 10.05
CA SER A 428 16.78 18.48 9.24
C SER A 428 15.48 17.66 9.18
N ARG A 429 15.60 16.34 9.17
CA ARG A 429 14.47 15.41 9.15
C ARG A 429 13.85 15.24 10.53
N GLU A 430 14.68 15.13 11.56
CA GLU A 430 14.34 15.12 12.98
C GLU A 430 13.84 16.49 13.41
N LEU A 431 14.24 17.60 12.81
CA LEU A 431 13.66 18.94 13.04
C LEU A 431 12.30 19.00 12.35
N ALA A 432 12.16 18.46 11.14
CA ALA A 432 10.86 18.26 10.50
C ALA A 432 9.93 17.33 11.32
N GLN A 433 10.47 16.33 12.03
CA GLN A 433 9.75 15.41 12.93
C GLN A 433 9.60 15.93 14.38
N SER A 434 10.52 16.75 14.90
CA SER A 434 10.57 17.23 16.30
C SER A 434 9.86 18.56 16.46
N LEU A 435 9.76 19.36 15.40
CA LEU A 435 8.71 20.38 15.28
C LEU A 435 7.30 19.75 15.34
N SER A 436 7.17 18.42 15.27
CA SER A 436 5.93 17.66 15.48
C SER A 436 5.79 17.02 16.89
N MET A 437 6.87 16.85 17.68
CA MET A 437 6.93 15.88 18.81
C MET A 437 7.10 16.40 20.27
N THR A 438 6.84 17.67 20.61
CA THR A 438 6.91 18.11 22.03
C THR A 438 5.61 18.00 22.83
N THR A 439 4.53 17.48 22.26
CA THR A 439 3.27 17.22 22.96
C THR A 439 2.64 15.95 22.41
N LYS A 440 2.28 14.99 23.28
CA LYS A 440 1.42 13.86 22.89
C LYS A 440 0.19 14.42 22.17
N LYS A 441 -0.15 13.84 21.02
CA LYS A 441 -1.30 14.27 20.22
C LYS A 441 -2.57 13.82 20.92
N LYS A 442 -3.50 14.75 21.15
CA LYS A 442 -4.73 14.50 21.90
C LYS A 442 -5.90 14.33 20.94
N VAL A 443 -6.57 13.19 21.02
CA VAL A 443 -7.71 12.84 20.16
C VAL A 443 -8.95 12.65 21.01
N LEU A 444 -10.01 13.38 20.68
CA LEU A 444 -11.33 13.17 21.25
C LEU A 444 -12.20 12.34 20.31
N VAL A 445 -12.57 11.14 20.73
CA VAL A 445 -13.54 10.28 20.04
C VAL A 445 -14.92 10.48 20.67
N LEU A 446 -15.85 11.04 19.91
CA LEU A 446 -17.24 11.23 20.32
C LEU A 446 -18.10 10.06 19.81
N GLY A 447 -18.64 9.30 20.75
CA GLY A 447 -19.43 8.09 20.49
C GLY A 447 -18.70 6.81 20.91
N SER A 448 -19.43 5.92 21.59
CA SER A 448 -18.91 4.64 22.14
C SER A 448 -19.58 3.41 21.51
N GLY A 449 -20.11 3.54 20.29
CA GLY A 449 -20.78 2.45 19.57
C GLY A 449 -19.80 1.44 18.98
N TYR A 450 -20.30 0.41 18.30
CA TYR A 450 -19.47 -0.69 17.77
C TYR A 450 -18.34 -0.25 16.81
N VAL A 451 -18.50 0.88 16.12
CA VAL A 451 -17.50 1.42 15.20
C VAL A 451 -16.33 2.09 15.94
N SER A 452 -16.51 2.51 17.20
CA SER A 452 -15.43 3.19 17.92
C SER A 452 -14.30 2.23 18.30
N GLU A 453 -14.60 0.96 18.55
CA GLU A 453 -13.60 -0.01 18.99
C GLU A 453 -12.40 -0.18 18.03
N PRO A 454 -12.59 -0.44 16.71
CA PRO A 454 -11.47 -0.51 15.76
C PRO A 454 -10.74 0.83 15.57
N VAL A 455 -11.43 1.96 15.78
CA VAL A 455 -10.76 3.28 15.77
C VAL A 455 -9.81 3.42 16.95
N LEU A 456 -10.27 3.04 18.14
CA LEU A 456 -9.45 3.06 19.35
C LEU A 456 -8.28 2.10 19.24
N GLU A 457 -8.51 0.87 18.76
CA GLU A 457 -7.46 -0.12 18.56
C GLU A 457 -6.36 0.40 17.63
N TYR A 458 -6.72 0.87 16.44
CA TYR A 458 -5.77 1.36 15.45
C TYR A 458 -4.95 2.57 15.94
N LEU A 459 -5.60 3.55 16.58
CA LEU A 459 -4.92 4.73 17.11
C LEU A 459 -4.06 4.42 18.35
N SER A 460 -4.45 3.44 19.16
CA SER A 460 -3.68 3.02 20.34
C SER A 460 -2.42 2.24 20.01
N ARG A 461 -2.18 1.90 18.73
CA ARG A 461 -0.91 1.31 18.28
C ARG A 461 0.26 2.30 18.34
N ASP A 462 -0.03 3.60 18.48
CA ASP A 462 0.95 4.68 18.63
C ASP A 462 0.88 5.30 20.03
N ASP A 463 1.89 5.05 20.86
CA ASP A 463 1.97 5.52 22.26
C ASP A 463 2.01 7.06 22.41
N ASN A 464 2.19 7.78 21.30
CA ASN A 464 2.17 9.24 21.25
C ASN A 464 0.76 9.84 21.14
N ILE A 465 -0.27 9.02 20.97
CA ILE A 465 -1.67 9.46 20.90
C ILE A 465 -2.36 9.24 22.25
N GLU A 466 -2.85 10.33 22.85
CA GLU A 466 -3.70 10.28 24.04
C GLU A 466 -5.17 10.37 23.61
N ILE A 467 -5.96 9.34 23.96
CA ILE A 467 -7.35 9.24 23.49
C ILE A 467 -8.33 9.54 24.63
N THR A 468 -9.21 10.51 24.39
CA THR A 468 -10.37 10.81 25.24
C THR A 468 -11.64 10.31 24.57
N VAL A 469 -12.53 9.62 25.31
CA VAL A 469 -13.80 9.11 24.76
C VAL A 469 -14.99 9.80 25.42
N GLY A 470 -15.80 10.50 24.63
CA GLY A 470 -17.02 11.19 25.06
C GLY A 470 -18.30 10.48 24.62
N SER A 471 -19.20 10.15 25.55
CA SER A 471 -20.50 9.51 25.27
C SER A 471 -21.49 9.69 26.43
N ASP A 472 -22.78 9.53 26.15
CA ASP A 472 -23.86 9.52 27.15
C ASP A 472 -24.07 8.13 27.77
N ILE A 473 -23.51 7.07 27.17
CA ILE A 473 -23.67 5.68 27.64
C ILE A 473 -22.47 5.25 28.49
N LYS A 474 -22.59 5.44 29.82
CA LYS A 474 -21.54 5.10 30.81
C LYS A 474 -21.00 3.67 30.67
N ASN A 475 -21.89 2.69 30.57
CA ASN A 475 -21.50 1.28 30.52
C ASN A 475 -20.62 0.95 29.29
N GLN A 476 -20.85 1.60 28.14
CA GLN A 476 -20.05 1.35 26.94
C GLN A 476 -18.64 1.90 27.09
N ILE A 477 -18.51 3.13 27.62
CA ILE A 477 -17.20 3.73 27.89
C ILE A 477 -16.42 2.89 28.90
N GLU A 478 -17.04 2.44 29.98
CA GLU A 478 -16.38 1.60 30.98
C GLU A 478 -15.87 0.27 30.39
N GLN A 479 -16.56 -0.32 29.42
CA GLN A 479 -16.09 -1.54 28.75
C GLN A 479 -14.94 -1.26 27.78
N LEU A 480 -14.97 -0.13 27.06
CA LEU A 480 -13.85 0.29 26.20
C LEU A 480 -12.60 0.60 27.04
N GLY A 481 -12.77 1.24 28.21
CA GLY A 481 -11.67 1.56 29.13
C GLY A 481 -11.01 0.36 29.80
N LYS A 482 -11.63 -0.82 29.76
CA LYS A 482 -10.99 -2.09 30.18
C LYS A 482 -10.05 -2.65 29.12
N LYS A 483 -10.26 -2.30 27.85
CA LYS A 483 -9.51 -2.83 26.71
C LYS A 483 -8.42 -1.88 26.23
N TYR A 484 -8.68 -0.57 26.28
CA TYR A 484 -7.80 0.47 25.74
C TYR A 484 -7.50 1.52 26.82
N ASN A 485 -6.30 2.10 26.77
CA ASN A 485 -5.93 3.19 27.66
C ASN A 485 -6.57 4.51 27.19
N ILE A 486 -7.76 4.82 27.72
CA ILE A 486 -8.55 6.00 27.34
C ILE A 486 -8.92 6.84 28.55
N SER A 487 -9.12 8.14 28.33
CA SER A 487 -9.70 9.08 29.29
C SER A 487 -11.22 9.17 29.10
N PRO A 488 -12.04 8.60 30.00
CA PRO A 488 -13.50 8.55 29.82
C PRO A 488 -14.18 9.87 30.22
N VAL A 489 -15.09 10.38 29.37
CA VAL A 489 -15.90 11.56 29.66
C VAL A 489 -17.38 11.27 29.41
N ILE A 490 -18.20 11.31 30.47
CA ILE A 490 -19.65 11.19 30.35
C ILE A 490 -20.23 12.55 29.97
N MET A 491 -20.91 12.63 28.83
CA MET A 491 -21.58 13.85 28.37
C MET A 491 -22.70 13.60 27.35
N ASP A 492 -23.74 14.42 27.44
CA ASP A 492 -24.79 14.54 26.42
C ASP A 492 -24.47 15.73 25.51
N ILE A 493 -24.03 15.43 24.29
CA ILE A 493 -23.59 16.43 23.29
C ILE A 493 -24.73 17.40 22.94
N GLY A 494 -25.99 16.96 22.98
CA GLY A 494 -27.15 17.78 22.63
C GLY A 494 -27.60 18.75 23.72
N LYS A 495 -27.10 18.61 24.96
CA LYS A 495 -27.49 19.46 26.10
C LYS A 495 -26.34 20.24 26.73
N GLN A 496 -25.10 19.79 26.52
CA GLN A 496 -23.92 20.30 27.24
C GLN A 496 -22.91 20.94 26.29
N GLU A 497 -23.35 21.91 25.48
CA GLU A 497 -22.52 22.56 24.45
C GLU A 497 -21.27 23.25 25.03
N GLU A 498 -21.37 23.95 26.16
CA GLU A 498 -20.21 24.60 26.80
C GLU A 498 -19.13 23.58 27.25
N LYS A 499 -19.58 22.42 27.74
CA LYS A 499 -18.70 21.31 28.11
C LYS A 499 -18.04 20.71 26.86
N LEU A 500 -18.77 20.62 25.74
CA LEU A 500 -18.20 20.18 24.46
C LEU A 500 -17.11 21.14 23.97
N VAL A 501 -17.37 22.45 23.94
CA VAL A 501 -16.40 23.45 23.47
C VAL A 501 -15.12 23.42 24.31
N SER A 502 -15.26 23.39 25.64
CA SER A 502 -14.12 23.32 26.56
C SER A 502 -13.32 22.02 26.40
N LEU A 503 -14.00 20.88 26.18
CA LEU A 503 -13.32 19.61 25.93
C LEU A 503 -12.58 19.64 24.59
N VAL A 504 -13.24 20.06 23.51
CA VAL A 504 -12.65 20.15 22.17
C VAL A 504 -11.42 21.06 22.17
N ALA A 505 -11.44 22.18 22.89
CA ALA A 505 -10.30 23.11 22.97
C ALA A 505 -9.01 22.52 23.53
N THR A 506 -9.06 21.35 24.18
CA THR A 506 -7.88 20.66 24.74
C THR A 506 -7.28 19.61 23.80
N GLN A 507 -7.82 19.46 22.59
CA GLN A 507 -7.55 18.36 21.68
C GLN A 507 -6.92 18.86 20.38
N ASP A 508 -6.16 18.00 19.71
CA ASP A 508 -5.60 18.27 18.38
C ASP A 508 -6.56 17.83 17.26
N LEU A 509 -7.40 16.82 17.53
CA LEU A 509 -8.35 16.26 16.57
C LEU A 509 -9.60 15.73 17.28
N VAL A 510 -10.77 15.91 16.64
CA VAL A 510 -12.05 15.32 17.06
C VAL A 510 -12.55 14.31 16.03
N ILE A 511 -12.84 13.08 16.46
CA ILE A 511 -13.48 12.05 15.63
C ILE A 511 -14.94 11.91 16.07
N SER A 512 -15.89 12.29 15.21
CA SER A 512 -17.32 12.18 15.49
C SER A 512 -17.92 10.91 14.88
N LEU A 513 -18.20 9.94 15.75
CA LEU A 513 -18.92 8.69 15.48
C LEU A 513 -20.36 8.72 16.02
N LEU A 514 -20.89 9.94 16.20
CA LEU A 514 -22.26 10.20 16.66
C LEU A 514 -23.29 10.08 15.53
N PRO A 515 -24.59 10.03 15.84
CA PRO A 515 -25.64 10.26 14.85
C PRO A 515 -25.41 11.56 14.08
N TYR A 516 -25.52 11.50 12.74
CA TYR A 516 -25.12 12.60 11.85
C TYR A 516 -25.83 13.94 12.10
N VAL A 517 -26.98 13.92 12.77
CA VAL A 517 -27.73 15.13 13.15
C VAL A 517 -26.98 16.00 14.18
N LEU A 518 -26.02 15.42 14.92
CA LEU A 518 -25.21 16.12 15.90
C LEU A 518 -23.91 16.71 15.33
N HIS A 519 -23.52 16.32 14.10
CA HIS A 519 -22.27 16.77 13.49
C HIS A 519 -22.15 18.29 13.35
N PRO A 520 -23.21 19.07 13.02
CA PRO A 520 -23.11 20.52 13.00
C PRO A 520 -22.76 21.14 14.36
N LEU A 521 -23.20 20.54 15.48
CA LEU A 521 -22.86 21.02 16.82
C LEU A 521 -21.37 20.80 17.12
N VAL A 522 -20.87 19.60 16.79
CA VAL A 522 -19.44 19.27 16.95
C VAL A 522 -18.57 20.14 16.04
N ALA A 523 -18.97 20.34 14.78
CA ALA A 523 -18.26 21.19 13.83
C ALA A 523 -18.18 22.65 14.31
N LYS A 524 -19.25 23.21 14.87
CA LYS A 524 -19.24 24.56 15.47
C LYS A 524 -18.25 24.67 16.64
N ALA A 525 -18.18 23.65 17.50
CA ALA A 525 -17.19 23.60 18.57
C ALA A 525 -15.76 23.52 18.02
N CYS A 526 -15.52 22.71 17.00
CA CYS A 526 -14.22 22.58 16.33
C CYS A 526 -13.78 23.88 15.64
N ILE A 527 -14.71 24.58 14.95
CA ILE A 527 -14.46 25.89 14.33
C ILE A 527 -14.07 26.93 15.38
N THR A 528 -14.82 26.98 16.49
CA THR A 528 -14.57 27.94 17.59
C THR A 528 -13.21 27.71 18.23
N SER A 529 -12.86 26.45 18.47
CA SER A 529 -11.61 26.05 19.12
C SER A 529 -10.44 25.87 18.16
N LYS A 530 -10.65 26.02 16.84
CA LYS A 530 -9.68 25.76 15.76
C LYS A 530 -9.05 24.36 15.80
N VAL A 531 -9.89 23.35 15.99
CA VAL A 531 -9.48 21.93 16.05
C VAL A 531 -9.99 21.20 14.80
N ASN A 532 -9.19 20.28 14.26
CA ASN A 532 -9.60 19.48 13.11
C ASN A 532 -10.71 18.49 13.48
N MET A 533 -11.51 18.07 12.50
CA MET A 533 -12.60 17.12 12.72
C MET A 533 -12.63 16.04 11.65
N ILE A 534 -13.00 14.83 12.04
CA ILE A 534 -13.27 13.72 11.13
C ILE A 534 -14.62 13.10 11.45
N THR A 535 -15.34 12.63 10.43
CA THR A 535 -16.55 11.85 10.63
C THR A 535 -16.77 10.78 9.56
N ALA A 536 -17.39 9.68 9.98
CA ALA A 536 -17.76 8.55 9.13
C ALA A 536 -19.17 8.67 8.50
N SER A 537 -19.60 9.91 8.19
CA SER A 537 -20.98 10.23 7.77
C SER A 537 -21.01 11.18 6.59
N TYR A 538 -22.12 11.15 5.85
CA TYR A 538 -22.43 12.11 4.78
C TYR A 538 -22.25 13.57 5.20
N ILE A 539 -21.71 14.39 4.29
CA ILE A 539 -21.70 15.84 4.43
C ILE A 539 -23.11 16.35 4.16
N THR A 540 -23.86 16.60 5.23
CA THR A 540 -25.25 17.08 5.13
C THR A 540 -25.29 18.55 4.69
N PRO A 541 -26.43 19.05 4.16
CA PRO A 541 -26.60 20.47 3.85
C PRO A 541 -26.26 21.38 5.04
N ALA A 542 -26.70 21.00 6.26
CA ALA A 542 -26.39 21.74 7.48
C ALA A 542 -24.90 21.78 7.83
N LEU A 543 -24.14 20.72 7.50
CA LEU A 543 -22.68 20.73 7.66
C LEU A 543 -22.01 21.54 6.55
N LYS A 544 -22.52 21.47 5.32
CA LYS A 544 -22.02 22.22 4.16
C LYS A 544 -22.19 23.74 4.31
N GLU A 545 -23.24 24.19 4.98
CA GLU A 545 -23.43 25.61 5.34
C GLU A 545 -22.26 26.18 6.17
N LEU A 546 -21.52 25.33 6.89
CA LEU A 546 -20.38 25.74 7.70
C LEU A 546 -19.06 25.82 6.90
N GLU A 547 -19.02 25.41 5.63
CA GLU A 547 -17.80 25.29 4.82
C GLU A 547 -16.94 26.57 4.82
N LYS A 548 -17.59 27.74 4.67
CA LYS A 548 -16.88 29.02 4.73
C LYS A 548 -16.22 29.25 6.09
N SER A 549 -16.96 29.03 7.18
CA SER A 549 -16.46 29.18 8.55
C SER A 549 -15.33 28.19 8.86
N VAL A 550 -15.38 26.97 8.33
CA VAL A 550 -14.31 25.97 8.44
C VAL A 550 -13.03 26.48 7.77
N LYS A 551 -13.16 27.03 6.55
CA LYS A 551 -12.03 27.60 5.81
C LYS A 551 -11.44 28.83 6.50
N ASP A 552 -12.28 29.72 7.00
CA ASP A 552 -11.88 30.93 7.73
C ASP A 552 -11.18 30.58 9.06
N ALA A 553 -11.57 29.49 9.72
CA ALA A 553 -10.91 28.97 10.92
C ALA A 553 -9.56 28.29 10.64
N GLY A 554 -9.26 27.95 9.37
CA GLY A 554 -8.00 27.31 8.97
C GLY A 554 -7.90 25.83 9.35
N ILE A 555 -9.01 25.18 9.67
CA ILE A 555 -9.06 23.76 10.06
C ILE A 555 -9.42 22.85 8.88
N THR A 556 -9.20 21.56 9.06
CA THR A 556 -9.63 20.50 8.13
C THR A 556 -10.77 19.72 8.77
N ILE A 557 -11.88 19.59 8.04
CA ILE A 557 -12.98 18.67 8.38
C ILE A 557 -13.10 17.64 7.27
N ILE A 558 -12.83 16.37 7.57
CA ILE A 558 -13.01 15.27 6.60
C ILE A 558 -14.30 14.52 6.94
N GLY A 559 -15.29 14.65 6.07
CA GLY A 559 -16.52 13.85 6.09
C GLY A 559 -16.44 12.66 5.16
N GLU A 560 -17.53 11.89 5.10
CA GLU A 560 -17.70 10.82 4.11
C GLU A 560 -16.61 9.74 4.14
N LEU A 561 -16.07 9.44 5.32
CA LEU A 561 -15.17 8.31 5.56
C LEU A 561 -15.94 7.06 6.02
N GLY A 562 -15.33 5.89 5.88
CA GLY A 562 -15.93 4.62 6.30
C GLY A 562 -16.22 3.70 5.12
N LEU A 563 -17.42 3.10 5.08
CA LEU A 563 -17.79 2.13 4.04
C LEU A 563 -18.59 2.76 2.90
N ASP A 564 -19.78 3.28 3.22
CA ASP A 564 -20.74 3.92 2.31
C ASP A 564 -21.49 5.00 3.12
N PRO A 565 -21.04 6.26 3.08
CA PRO A 565 -19.96 6.80 2.24
C PRO A 565 -18.56 6.52 2.80
N GLY A 566 -17.56 6.32 1.93
CA GLY A 566 -16.16 6.10 2.29
C GLY A 566 -15.39 5.29 1.24
N LEU A 567 -15.21 4.00 1.49
CA LEU A 567 -14.51 3.09 0.57
C LEU A 567 -15.13 3.11 -0.83
N ASP A 568 -16.44 3.30 -0.95
CA ASP A 568 -17.08 3.46 -2.26
C ASP A 568 -16.58 4.71 -3.02
N HIS A 569 -16.34 5.83 -2.34
CA HIS A 569 -15.74 7.02 -2.95
C HIS A 569 -14.30 6.77 -3.36
N MET A 570 -13.54 6.13 -2.46
CA MET A 570 -12.10 5.88 -2.68
C MET A 570 -11.87 4.94 -3.88
N LEU A 571 -12.62 3.83 -3.96
CA LEU A 571 -12.53 2.87 -5.07
C LEU A 571 -13.01 3.47 -6.39
N ALA A 572 -14.09 4.28 -6.35
CA ALA A 572 -14.56 5.00 -7.52
C ALA A 572 -13.51 5.99 -8.04
N MET A 573 -12.99 6.86 -7.17
CA MET A 573 -12.01 7.87 -7.57
C MET A 573 -10.69 7.25 -8.05
N GLU A 574 -10.22 6.16 -7.43
CA GLU A 574 -9.02 5.47 -7.89
C GLU A 574 -9.15 5.00 -9.36
N THR A 575 -10.31 4.46 -9.73
CA THR A 575 -10.56 3.99 -11.10
C THR A 575 -10.78 5.14 -12.07
N ILE A 576 -11.53 6.16 -11.65
CA ILE A 576 -11.84 7.34 -12.47
C ILE A 576 -10.55 8.13 -12.77
N ASP A 577 -9.69 8.32 -11.79
CA ASP A 577 -8.42 9.03 -11.98
C ASP A 577 -7.47 8.22 -12.88
N LYS A 578 -7.36 6.89 -12.68
CA LYS A 578 -6.60 6.01 -13.60
C LYS A 578 -7.11 6.08 -15.04
N ALA A 579 -8.43 6.15 -15.26
CA ALA A 579 -9.00 6.33 -16.59
C ALA A 579 -8.64 7.70 -17.19
N LYS A 580 -8.69 8.77 -16.39
CA LYS A 580 -8.32 10.13 -16.83
C LYS A 580 -6.83 10.25 -17.15
N GLU A 581 -5.96 9.56 -16.41
CA GLU A 581 -4.50 9.53 -16.63
C GLU A 581 -4.14 9.04 -18.05
N VAL A 582 -4.99 8.19 -18.65
CA VAL A 582 -4.81 7.63 -20.01
C VAL A 582 -5.72 8.29 -21.06
N GLY A 583 -6.34 9.42 -20.71
CA GLY A 583 -7.24 10.18 -21.59
C GLY A 583 -8.60 9.52 -21.84
N ALA A 584 -8.96 8.45 -21.11
CA ALA A 584 -10.25 7.79 -21.23
C ALA A 584 -11.37 8.57 -20.51
N THR A 585 -12.61 8.32 -20.92
CA THR A 585 -13.81 8.94 -20.34
C THR A 585 -14.74 7.90 -19.74
N ILE A 586 -15.40 8.24 -18.64
CA ILE A 586 -16.39 7.37 -17.99
C ILE A 586 -17.75 7.56 -18.68
N GLU A 587 -18.30 6.47 -19.24
CA GLU A 587 -19.63 6.40 -19.85
C GLU A 587 -20.70 5.90 -18.87
N SER A 588 -20.35 4.99 -17.96
CA SER A 588 -21.27 4.50 -16.93
C SER A 588 -20.57 4.20 -15.61
N TYR A 589 -21.26 4.46 -14.50
CA TYR A 589 -20.86 4.06 -13.15
C TYR A 589 -22.06 3.51 -12.37
N ILE A 590 -21.95 2.27 -11.92
CA ILE A 590 -22.95 1.59 -11.09
C ILE A 590 -22.24 1.02 -9.86
N SER A 591 -22.70 1.39 -8.66
CA SER A 591 -22.13 0.94 -7.40
C SER A 591 -23.22 0.41 -6.47
N TYR A 592 -22.99 -0.78 -5.91
CA TYR A 592 -23.90 -1.44 -4.99
C TYR A 592 -23.13 -1.88 -3.74
N CYS A 593 -23.64 -1.52 -2.56
CA CYS A 593 -23.03 -1.87 -1.28
C CYS A 593 -24.07 -2.42 -0.30
N GLY A 594 -23.68 -3.41 0.52
CA GLY A 594 -24.53 -3.94 1.59
C GLY A 594 -23.74 -4.56 2.73
N GLY A 595 -24.06 -4.12 3.95
CA GLY A 595 -23.71 -4.84 5.18
C GLY A 595 -24.83 -5.81 5.56
N LEU A 596 -24.52 -7.09 5.63
CA LEU A 596 -25.45 -8.21 5.76
C LEU A 596 -24.95 -9.17 6.84
N PRO A 597 -25.80 -10.06 7.38
CA PRO A 597 -25.27 -11.24 8.08
C PRO A 597 -24.48 -12.11 7.09
N ALA A 598 -23.47 -12.83 7.58
CA ALA A 598 -22.88 -13.91 6.80
C ALA A 598 -24.00 -14.91 6.41
N PRO A 599 -23.91 -15.57 5.24
CA PRO A 599 -25.03 -16.36 4.70
C PRO A 599 -25.62 -17.37 5.68
N GLU A 600 -24.78 -18.02 6.49
CA GLU A 600 -25.15 -18.99 7.51
C GLU A 600 -25.99 -18.41 8.66
N TYR A 601 -26.02 -17.09 8.85
CA TYR A 601 -26.80 -16.38 9.88
C TYR A 601 -27.95 -15.55 9.31
N SER A 602 -28.30 -15.79 8.04
CA SER A 602 -29.39 -15.09 7.35
C SER A 602 -30.77 -15.74 7.56
N ASP A 603 -30.89 -16.80 8.35
CA ASP A 603 -32.15 -17.53 8.56
C ASP A 603 -33.10 -16.80 9.54
N ASN A 604 -33.72 -15.74 9.05
CA ASN A 604 -34.81 -15.03 9.72
C ASN A 604 -35.72 -14.37 8.67
N PRO A 605 -36.93 -13.91 9.03
CA PRO A 605 -37.88 -13.37 8.04
C PRO A 605 -37.36 -12.20 7.21
N LEU A 606 -36.47 -11.37 7.78
CA LEU A 606 -35.84 -10.25 7.07
C LEU A 606 -34.57 -10.66 6.31
N ARG A 607 -34.03 -11.85 6.59
CA ARG A 607 -32.66 -12.23 6.21
C ARG A 607 -31.63 -11.17 6.61
N TYR A 608 -31.85 -10.54 7.76
CA TYR A 608 -31.05 -9.39 8.19
C TYR A 608 -30.83 -9.40 9.69
N LYS A 609 -29.72 -8.81 10.13
CA LYS A 609 -29.39 -8.56 11.54
C LYS A 609 -28.84 -7.15 11.70
N PHE A 610 -29.14 -6.52 12.82
CA PHE A 610 -28.80 -5.13 13.08
C PHE A 610 -27.59 -5.02 14.00
N SER A 611 -26.56 -4.32 13.54
CA SER A 611 -25.38 -3.93 14.34
C SER A 611 -25.43 -2.47 14.81
N TRP A 612 -26.53 -1.76 14.54
CA TRP A 612 -26.83 -0.40 15.04
C TRP A 612 -28.34 -0.18 15.06
N SER A 613 -28.80 1.01 15.49
CA SER A 613 -30.23 1.35 15.52
C SER A 613 -30.92 1.17 14.15
N PRO A 614 -31.96 0.32 14.05
CA PRO A 614 -32.67 0.06 12.79
C PRO A 614 -33.36 1.26 12.16
N THR A 615 -33.64 2.33 12.92
CA THR A 615 -34.54 3.42 12.51
C THR A 615 -34.13 4.06 11.18
N GLY A 616 -32.83 4.31 10.97
CA GLY A 616 -32.34 4.89 9.71
C GLY A 616 -32.57 3.97 8.52
N VAL A 617 -32.31 2.67 8.69
CA VAL A 617 -32.46 1.67 7.63
C VAL A 617 -33.93 1.45 7.27
N LEU A 618 -34.80 1.36 8.29
CA LEU A 618 -36.25 1.19 8.09
C LEU A 618 -36.87 2.36 7.33
N MET A 619 -36.41 3.59 7.60
CA MET A 619 -36.96 4.79 6.97
C MET A 619 -36.50 4.99 5.53
N ASN A 620 -35.40 4.35 5.11
CA ASN A 620 -34.91 4.49 3.74
C ASN A 620 -35.93 4.02 2.70
N ILE A 621 -36.77 3.02 3.00
CA ILE A 621 -37.81 2.54 2.06
C ILE A 621 -38.89 3.60 1.79
N MET A 622 -39.07 4.56 2.70
CA MET A 622 -40.02 5.66 2.53
C MET A 622 -39.44 6.80 1.68
N GLN A 623 -38.13 6.81 1.45
CA GLN A 623 -37.46 7.88 0.70
C GLN A 623 -37.51 7.60 -0.80
N PRO A 624 -37.70 8.62 -1.65
CA PRO A 624 -37.55 8.48 -3.08
C PRO A 624 -36.08 8.22 -3.46
N ALA A 625 -35.87 7.65 -4.64
CA ALA A 625 -34.55 7.51 -5.23
C ALA A 625 -34.50 8.14 -6.64
N THR A 626 -33.39 8.79 -6.98
CA THR A 626 -33.14 9.47 -8.25
C THR A 626 -31.78 9.03 -8.78
N TYR A 627 -31.71 8.60 -10.03
CA TYR A 627 -30.47 8.16 -10.66
C TYR A 627 -30.49 8.42 -12.17
N LEU A 628 -29.33 8.32 -12.82
CA LEU A 628 -29.20 8.49 -14.27
C LEU A 628 -29.07 7.12 -14.93
N LEU A 629 -29.85 6.85 -15.96
CA LEU A 629 -29.78 5.61 -16.73
C LEU A 629 -29.97 5.91 -18.22
N ASN A 630 -28.96 5.57 -19.04
CA ASN A 630 -28.96 5.76 -20.48
C ASN A 630 -29.35 7.21 -20.89
N GLY A 631 -28.78 8.19 -20.20
CA GLY A 631 -28.99 9.62 -20.42
C GLY A 631 -30.30 10.18 -19.87
N LYS A 632 -31.13 9.36 -19.20
CA LYS A 632 -32.41 9.79 -18.63
C LYS A 632 -32.39 9.75 -17.11
N VAL A 633 -32.88 10.81 -16.48
CA VAL A 633 -33.09 10.85 -15.03
C VAL A 633 -34.30 9.99 -14.70
N VAL A 634 -34.09 8.96 -13.87
CA VAL A 634 -35.12 8.05 -13.38
C VAL A 634 -35.46 8.40 -11.94
N ASN A 635 -36.76 8.57 -11.66
CA ASN A 635 -37.28 8.86 -10.32
C ASN A 635 -38.13 7.69 -9.82
N VAL A 636 -37.75 7.13 -8.68
CA VAL A 636 -38.46 6.05 -7.98
C VAL A 636 -39.17 6.64 -6.76
N LYS A 637 -40.47 6.35 -6.63
CA LYS A 637 -41.25 6.76 -5.46
C LYS A 637 -40.94 5.85 -4.27
N GLY A 638 -40.79 6.45 -3.08
CA GLY A 638 -40.71 5.71 -1.83
C GLY A 638 -42.05 5.11 -1.41
N GLY A 639 -42.04 4.35 -0.31
CA GLY A 639 -43.22 3.74 0.30
C GLY A 639 -43.61 2.41 -0.35
N VAL A 640 -44.91 2.20 -0.60
CA VAL A 640 -45.42 0.89 -1.06
C VAL A 640 -44.89 0.53 -2.45
N SER A 641 -44.77 1.51 -3.36
CA SER A 641 -44.25 1.31 -4.73
C SER A 641 -42.73 1.12 -4.81
N PHE A 642 -42.01 1.21 -3.67
CA PHE A 642 -40.56 1.01 -3.66
C PHE A 642 -40.17 -0.42 -4.10
N LEU A 643 -41.04 -1.40 -3.88
CA LEU A 643 -40.79 -2.79 -4.26
C LEU A 643 -40.62 -2.96 -5.77
N ASP A 644 -41.23 -2.08 -6.59
CA ASP A 644 -41.14 -2.13 -8.05
C ASP A 644 -39.73 -1.78 -8.58
N ALA A 645 -38.90 -1.14 -7.75
CA ALA A 645 -37.52 -0.79 -8.07
C ALA A 645 -36.48 -1.80 -7.57
N VAL A 646 -36.92 -2.87 -6.91
CA VAL A 646 -36.05 -3.94 -6.41
C VAL A 646 -35.72 -4.90 -7.55
N THR A 647 -34.43 -5.17 -7.73
CA THR A 647 -33.94 -6.04 -8.81
C THR A 647 -33.07 -7.17 -8.25
N PRO A 648 -33.13 -8.40 -8.81
CA PRO A 648 -32.18 -9.47 -8.50
C PRO A 648 -30.74 -9.05 -8.82
N MET A 649 -29.80 -9.42 -7.96
CA MET A 649 -28.36 -9.10 -8.10
C MET A 649 -27.55 -10.38 -8.19
N ASP A 650 -27.47 -10.97 -9.39
CA ASP A 650 -26.91 -12.31 -9.59
C ASP A 650 -25.39 -12.27 -9.89
N TYR A 651 -24.65 -11.33 -9.26
CA TYR A 651 -23.19 -11.16 -9.45
C TYR A 651 -22.39 -12.37 -8.96
N TYR A 652 -22.86 -12.99 -7.89
CA TYR A 652 -22.23 -14.14 -7.24
C TYR A 652 -23.25 -15.26 -7.21
N PRO A 653 -23.08 -16.34 -7.99
CA PRO A 653 -24.05 -17.44 -8.02
C PRO A 653 -24.36 -18.05 -6.63
N GLY A 654 -23.40 -17.99 -5.70
CA GLY A 654 -23.56 -18.48 -4.33
C GLY A 654 -24.28 -17.52 -3.36
N LEU A 655 -24.58 -16.27 -3.75
CA LEU A 655 -25.27 -15.30 -2.89
C LEU A 655 -26.59 -14.87 -3.52
N ASN A 656 -27.68 -15.06 -2.76
CA ASN A 656 -29.02 -14.74 -3.23
C ASN A 656 -29.39 -13.28 -2.91
N LEU A 657 -28.87 -12.35 -3.72
CA LEU A 657 -28.97 -10.91 -3.46
C LEU A 657 -30.12 -10.24 -4.24
N GLU A 658 -30.70 -9.20 -3.64
CA GLU A 658 -31.53 -8.18 -4.27
C GLU A 658 -30.89 -6.81 -4.04
N GLY A 659 -31.16 -5.86 -4.93
CA GLY A 659 -30.70 -4.49 -4.76
C GLY A 659 -31.71 -3.47 -5.22
N TYR A 660 -31.60 -2.27 -4.64
CA TYR A 660 -32.47 -1.14 -4.93
C TYR A 660 -31.69 0.17 -4.91
N PRO A 661 -32.08 1.17 -5.72
CA PRO A 661 -31.41 2.46 -5.78
C PRO A 661 -31.54 3.23 -4.45
N ASN A 662 -30.53 4.03 -4.11
CA ASN A 662 -30.50 4.82 -2.88
C ASN A 662 -30.46 6.32 -3.18
N ARG A 663 -31.36 7.09 -2.54
CA ARG A 663 -31.32 8.56 -2.48
C ARG A 663 -31.05 9.18 -3.86
N ASP A 664 -30.10 10.11 -3.98
CA ASP A 664 -29.78 10.77 -5.23
C ASP A 664 -28.37 10.38 -5.70
N SER A 665 -28.30 9.72 -6.86
CA SER A 665 -27.06 9.34 -7.54
C SER A 665 -26.59 10.38 -8.55
N THR A 666 -27.45 11.32 -8.96
CA THR A 666 -27.14 12.28 -10.04
C THR A 666 -26.05 13.28 -9.65
N LYS A 667 -25.99 13.65 -8.37
CA LYS A 667 -24.94 14.51 -7.80
C LYS A 667 -23.51 13.99 -8.01
N TYR A 668 -23.32 12.68 -8.19
CA TYR A 668 -21.98 12.09 -8.35
C TYR A 668 -21.32 12.41 -9.70
N ALA A 669 -22.09 12.92 -10.67
CA ALA A 669 -21.52 13.48 -11.90
C ALA A 669 -20.51 14.59 -11.60
N GLU A 670 -20.88 15.52 -10.70
CA GLU A 670 -20.04 16.64 -10.31
C GLU A 670 -18.99 16.20 -9.28
N VAL A 671 -19.39 15.44 -8.25
CA VAL A 671 -18.50 15.02 -7.15
C VAL A 671 -17.29 14.22 -7.67
N TYR A 672 -17.49 13.33 -8.63
CA TYR A 672 -16.39 12.53 -9.21
C TYR A 672 -15.80 13.12 -10.50
N GLY A 673 -16.35 14.24 -10.98
CA GLY A 673 -15.95 14.86 -12.24
C GLY A 673 -16.12 13.92 -13.45
N ILE A 674 -17.32 13.34 -13.60
CA ILE A 674 -17.72 12.45 -14.70
C ILE A 674 -19.04 12.92 -15.37
N PRO A 675 -19.14 14.18 -15.82
CA PRO A 675 -20.37 14.70 -16.43
C PRO A 675 -20.74 14.04 -17.76
N SER A 676 -19.79 13.34 -18.40
CA SER A 676 -20.01 12.58 -19.64
C SER A 676 -20.77 11.27 -19.42
N ALA A 677 -20.86 10.78 -18.18
CA ALA A 677 -21.48 9.49 -17.91
C ALA A 677 -22.98 9.54 -18.21
N HIS A 678 -23.46 8.64 -19.06
CA HIS A 678 -24.89 8.49 -19.35
C HIS A 678 -25.61 7.61 -18.32
N THR A 679 -24.89 6.90 -17.46
CA THR A 679 -25.47 6.07 -16.38
C THR A 679 -24.73 6.30 -15.07
N LEU A 680 -25.46 6.67 -14.02
CA LEU A 680 -24.95 6.92 -12.66
C LEU A 680 -25.96 6.37 -11.66
N LEU A 681 -25.61 5.27 -10.99
CA LEU A 681 -26.48 4.58 -10.05
C LEU A 681 -25.70 4.10 -8.83
N ARG A 682 -26.15 4.50 -7.64
CA ARG A 682 -25.74 3.91 -6.36
C ARG A 682 -26.92 3.21 -5.71
N GLY A 683 -26.70 2.02 -5.17
CA GLY A 683 -27.76 1.22 -4.57
C GLY A 683 -27.32 0.39 -3.36
N THR A 684 -28.32 -0.10 -2.63
CA THR A 684 -28.12 -1.00 -1.49
C THR A 684 -28.27 -2.45 -1.92
N LEU A 685 -27.46 -3.34 -1.39
CA LEU A 685 -27.64 -4.80 -1.45
C LEU A 685 -28.32 -5.35 -0.20
N ARG A 686 -29.24 -6.30 -0.38
CA ARG A 686 -29.89 -7.12 0.64
C ARG A 686 -30.00 -8.56 0.16
N TYR A 687 -30.32 -9.49 1.05
CA TYR A 687 -30.75 -10.83 0.61
C TYR A 687 -32.18 -10.79 0.08
N LYS A 688 -32.48 -11.62 -0.94
CA LYS A 688 -33.81 -11.69 -1.55
C LYS A 688 -34.90 -11.90 -0.49
N GLY A 689 -35.95 -11.09 -0.56
CA GLY A 689 -37.11 -11.12 0.35
C GLY A 689 -37.09 -10.08 1.46
N TYR A 690 -35.98 -9.37 1.69
CA TYR A 690 -35.90 -8.28 2.66
C TYR A 690 -36.89 -7.15 2.34
N ALA A 691 -36.83 -6.61 1.11
CA ALA A 691 -37.69 -5.50 0.69
C ALA A 691 -39.16 -5.90 0.69
N LYS A 692 -39.47 -7.16 0.34
CA LYS A 692 -40.82 -7.71 0.44
C LYS A 692 -41.32 -7.70 1.89
N ALA A 693 -40.51 -8.09 2.86
CA ALA A 693 -40.90 -8.06 4.27
C ALA A 693 -41.12 -6.63 4.78
N LEU A 694 -40.21 -5.69 4.47
CA LEU A 694 -40.36 -4.28 4.85
C LEU A 694 -41.59 -3.63 4.22
N ASN A 695 -41.93 -3.98 2.97
CA ASN A 695 -43.14 -3.52 2.32
C ASN A 695 -44.41 -3.91 3.11
N GLY A 696 -44.40 -5.07 3.78
CA GLY A 696 -45.47 -5.47 4.71
C GLY A 696 -45.59 -4.50 5.89
N PHE A 697 -44.47 -4.07 6.48
CA PHE A 697 -44.48 -3.09 7.56
C PHE A 697 -44.98 -1.72 7.11
N VAL A 698 -44.68 -1.31 5.87
CA VAL A 698 -45.23 -0.08 5.28
C VAL A 698 -46.75 -0.19 5.13
N LYS A 699 -47.27 -1.30 4.60
CA LYS A 699 -48.73 -1.53 4.45
C LYS A 699 -49.47 -1.52 5.79
N LEU A 700 -48.83 -1.99 6.85
CA LEU A 700 -49.37 -2.01 8.22
C LEU A 700 -49.23 -0.65 8.95
N GLY A 701 -48.61 0.35 8.34
CA GLY A 701 -48.40 1.66 8.97
C GLY A 701 -47.32 1.66 10.07
N LEU A 702 -46.49 0.62 10.15
CA LEU A 702 -45.44 0.50 11.17
C LEU A 702 -44.22 1.38 10.88
N ILE A 703 -44.00 1.74 9.61
CA ILE A 703 -42.92 2.65 9.20
C ILE A 703 -43.46 4.09 9.16
N ASN A 704 -43.88 4.59 10.33
CA ASN A 704 -44.40 5.94 10.52
C ASN A 704 -43.65 6.67 11.65
N ARG A 705 -43.26 7.93 11.37
CA ARG A 705 -42.58 8.85 12.31
C ARG A 705 -43.52 9.77 13.08
N ASP A 706 -44.80 9.80 12.74
CA ASP A 706 -45.77 10.61 13.47
C ASP A 706 -45.76 10.26 14.95
N ALA A 707 -45.92 11.30 15.79
CA ALA A 707 -45.97 11.11 17.23
C ALA A 707 -47.16 10.22 17.59
N PHE A 708 -46.92 9.20 18.43
CA PHE A 708 -47.96 8.26 18.86
C PHE A 708 -48.14 8.34 20.38
N PRO A 709 -49.09 9.15 20.90
CA PRO A 709 -49.19 9.47 22.32
C PRO A 709 -49.26 8.26 23.26
N ALA A 710 -49.85 7.14 22.82
CA ALA A 710 -49.96 5.94 23.64
C ALA A 710 -48.63 5.18 23.85
N LEU A 711 -47.57 5.51 23.10
CA LEU A 711 -46.23 4.92 23.25
C LEU A 711 -45.29 5.74 24.15
N ARG A 712 -45.70 6.95 24.54
CA ARG A 712 -44.93 7.82 25.43
C ARG A 712 -44.76 7.22 26.83
N PRO A 713 -43.71 7.62 27.58
CA PRO A 713 -43.43 7.07 28.91
C PRO A 713 -44.60 7.20 29.90
N GLU A 714 -45.38 8.27 29.81
CA GLU A 714 -46.48 8.60 30.72
C GLU A 714 -47.78 7.85 30.40
N ALA A 715 -47.87 7.20 29.25
CA ALA A 715 -49.06 6.47 28.82
C ALA A 715 -49.17 5.08 29.48
N LYS A 716 -50.36 4.47 29.46
CA LYS A 716 -50.52 3.07 29.88
C LYS A 716 -49.67 2.14 28.99
N PRO A 717 -49.10 1.05 29.52
CA PRO A 717 -48.39 0.06 28.70
C PRO A 717 -49.32 -0.50 27.62
N LEU A 718 -48.79 -0.63 26.41
CA LEU A 718 -49.50 -1.14 25.23
C LEU A 718 -48.81 -2.43 24.76
N THR A 719 -49.59 -3.44 24.38
CA THR A 719 -49.08 -4.66 23.75
C THR A 719 -49.01 -4.53 22.23
N TRP A 720 -48.15 -5.33 21.59
CA TRP A 720 -48.04 -5.37 20.14
C TRP A 720 -49.36 -5.71 19.44
N LYS A 721 -50.13 -6.65 20.02
CA LYS A 721 -51.49 -6.97 19.61
C LYS A 721 -52.41 -5.74 19.62
N GLU A 722 -52.45 -4.99 20.72
CA GLU A 722 -53.32 -3.82 20.84
C GLU A 722 -52.91 -2.71 19.86
N LEU A 723 -51.61 -2.48 19.69
CA LEU A 723 -51.09 -1.52 18.71
C LEU A 723 -51.48 -1.91 17.28
N LEU A 724 -51.31 -3.18 16.89
CA LEU A 724 -51.72 -3.62 15.55
C LEU A 724 -53.23 -3.57 15.36
N CYS A 725 -54.04 -3.88 16.38
CA CYS A 725 -55.50 -3.73 16.31
C CYS A 725 -55.88 -2.28 15.93
N ASP A 726 -55.25 -1.30 16.59
CA ASP A 726 -55.47 0.13 16.30
C ASP A 726 -55.06 0.48 14.85
N LEU A 727 -53.86 0.06 14.43
CA LEU A 727 -53.34 0.34 13.08
C LEU A 727 -54.16 -0.31 11.95
N VAL A 728 -54.79 -1.46 12.20
CA VAL A 728 -55.67 -2.13 11.22
C VAL A 728 -57.15 -1.75 11.36
N GLY A 729 -57.50 -0.93 12.37
CA GLY A 729 -58.84 -0.37 12.56
C GLY A 729 -59.86 -1.33 13.19
N ILE A 730 -59.44 -2.23 14.08
CA ILE A 730 -60.31 -3.13 14.84
C ILE A 730 -60.21 -2.90 16.35
N SER A 731 -61.16 -3.43 17.12
CA SER A 731 -61.15 -3.27 18.59
C SER A 731 -59.89 -3.89 19.22
N PRO A 732 -59.20 -3.21 20.16
CA PRO A 732 -58.06 -3.77 20.90
C PRO A 732 -58.37 -5.08 21.65
N SER A 733 -59.64 -5.29 22.03
CA SER A 733 -60.13 -6.51 22.70
C SER A 733 -60.41 -7.68 21.76
N SER A 734 -60.15 -7.53 20.44
CA SER A 734 -60.44 -8.57 19.44
C SER A 734 -59.65 -9.87 19.72
N LYS A 735 -60.24 -11.01 19.35
CA LYS A 735 -59.55 -12.31 19.42
C LYS A 735 -58.38 -12.36 18.44
N SER A 736 -57.34 -13.14 18.75
CA SER A 736 -56.12 -13.21 17.95
C SER A 736 -56.35 -13.65 16.50
N ASP A 737 -57.32 -14.55 16.27
CA ASP A 737 -57.68 -14.99 14.91
C ASP A 737 -58.25 -13.85 14.06
N VAL A 738 -59.08 -13.00 14.67
CA VAL A 738 -59.67 -11.82 14.01
C VAL A 738 -58.59 -10.80 13.65
N LEU A 739 -57.61 -10.59 14.55
CA LEU A 739 -56.46 -9.73 14.25
C LEU A 739 -55.63 -10.30 13.09
N LYS A 740 -55.37 -11.62 13.10
CA LYS A 740 -54.59 -12.29 12.04
C LYS A 740 -55.25 -12.14 10.67
N GLU A 741 -56.58 -12.29 10.59
CA GLU A 741 -57.35 -12.06 9.36
C GLU A 741 -57.31 -10.59 8.90
N ALA A 742 -57.48 -9.64 9.82
CA ALA A 742 -57.42 -8.21 9.50
C ALA A 742 -56.03 -7.78 8.98
N VAL A 743 -54.97 -8.28 9.61
CA VAL A 743 -53.58 -8.07 9.17
C VAL A 743 -53.36 -8.69 7.79
N LEU A 744 -53.78 -9.94 7.56
CA LEU A 744 -53.64 -10.59 6.24
C LEU A 744 -54.35 -9.81 5.13
N LYS A 745 -55.56 -9.30 5.42
CA LYS A 745 -56.30 -8.44 4.50
C LYS A 745 -55.55 -7.15 4.19
N LYS A 746 -54.98 -6.47 5.20
CA LYS A 746 -54.19 -5.24 5.02
C LYS A 746 -52.91 -5.47 4.21
N LEU A 747 -52.31 -6.65 4.34
CA LEU A 747 -51.14 -7.07 3.57
C LEU A 747 -51.46 -7.45 2.11
N GLY A 748 -52.74 -7.59 1.75
CA GLY A 748 -53.19 -8.01 0.43
C GLY A 748 -53.17 -9.52 0.22
N GLY A 749 -53.29 -10.31 1.30
CA GLY A 749 -53.29 -11.78 1.23
C GLY A 749 -51.91 -12.43 1.21
N ASP A 750 -50.83 -11.68 1.46
CA ASP A 750 -49.47 -12.22 1.43
C ASP A 750 -49.11 -12.96 2.73
N ASN A 751 -49.11 -14.29 2.66
CA ASN A 751 -48.79 -15.15 3.81
C ASN A 751 -47.34 -14.98 4.29
N THR A 752 -46.37 -14.71 3.40
CA THR A 752 -44.97 -14.51 3.79
C THR A 752 -44.80 -13.25 4.66
N GLN A 753 -45.49 -12.16 4.31
CA GLN A 753 -45.49 -10.92 5.11
C GLN A 753 -46.17 -11.14 6.47
N LEU A 754 -47.26 -11.94 6.50
CA LEU A 754 -47.93 -12.29 7.76
C LEU A 754 -47.04 -13.14 8.67
N GLU A 755 -46.40 -14.18 8.12
CA GLU A 755 -45.47 -15.05 8.85
C GLU A 755 -44.31 -14.25 9.44
N ALA A 756 -43.77 -13.27 8.70
CA ALA A 756 -42.75 -12.37 9.21
C ALA A 756 -43.24 -11.57 10.43
N ALA A 757 -44.45 -11.00 10.36
CA ALA A 757 -45.03 -10.24 11.47
C ALA A 757 -45.31 -11.14 12.70
N VAL A 758 -45.75 -12.38 12.49
CA VAL A 758 -45.98 -13.36 13.55
C VAL A 758 -44.66 -13.80 14.19
N TRP A 759 -43.64 -14.14 13.41
CA TRP A 759 -42.33 -14.57 13.91
C TRP A 759 -41.66 -13.47 14.75
N LEU A 760 -41.83 -12.21 14.34
CA LEU A 760 -41.35 -11.06 15.09
C LEU A 760 -42.16 -10.76 16.36
N GLY A 761 -43.28 -11.46 16.59
CA GLY A 761 -44.13 -11.27 17.77
C GLY A 761 -45.04 -10.04 17.71
N LEU A 762 -45.22 -9.43 16.52
CA LEU A 762 -45.98 -8.18 16.37
C LEU A 762 -47.49 -8.38 16.58
N LEU A 763 -47.98 -9.62 16.55
CA LEU A 763 -49.39 -9.97 16.87
C LEU A 763 -49.54 -10.52 18.30
N GLY A 764 -48.45 -10.52 19.09
CA GLY A 764 -48.39 -11.10 20.43
C GLY A 764 -48.74 -10.11 21.56
N ASN A 765 -48.77 -10.64 22.78
CA ASN A 765 -49.03 -9.85 23.99
C ASN A 765 -47.74 -9.24 24.59
N ASP A 766 -46.61 -9.32 23.88
CA ASP A 766 -45.38 -8.66 24.29
C ASP A 766 -45.60 -7.14 24.36
N GLN A 767 -45.00 -6.49 25.35
CA GLN A 767 -45.10 -5.04 25.52
C GLN A 767 -44.33 -4.31 24.40
N VAL A 768 -44.95 -3.26 23.87
CA VAL A 768 -44.29 -2.39 22.90
C VAL A 768 -43.26 -1.51 23.62
N PRO A 769 -42.00 -1.41 23.13
CA PRO A 769 -41.03 -0.50 23.70
C PRO A 769 -41.52 0.96 23.68
N ARG A 770 -41.30 1.70 24.77
CA ARG A 770 -41.63 3.13 24.85
C ARG A 770 -40.84 3.93 23.81
N ALA A 771 -41.51 4.81 23.08
CA ALA A 771 -40.92 5.63 22.04
C ALA A 771 -41.83 6.82 21.67
N GLU A 772 -41.32 7.80 20.93
CA GLU A 772 -42.14 8.93 20.43
C GLU A 772 -42.99 8.54 19.23
N SER A 773 -42.56 7.56 18.43
CA SER A 773 -43.24 7.11 17.21
C SER A 773 -43.27 5.59 17.07
N VAL A 774 -44.14 5.10 16.20
CA VAL A 774 -44.30 3.66 15.93
C VAL A 774 -43.03 3.05 15.34
N VAL A 775 -42.37 3.75 14.41
CA VAL A 775 -41.13 3.23 13.78
C VAL A 775 -39.98 3.12 14.78
N GLU A 776 -39.91 4.01 15.78
CA GLU A 776 -38.91 3.92 16.84
C GLU A 776 -39.19 2.76 17.80
N ALA A 777 -40.45 2.52 18.14
CA ALA A 777 -40.84 1.35 18.93
C ALA A 777 -40.53 0.04 18.19
N LEU A 778 -40.86 -0.04 16.89
CA LEU A 778 -40.49 -1.17 16.04
C LEU A 778 -38.98 -1.34 15.97
N SER A 779 -38.23 -0.25 15.78
CA SER A 779 -36.77 -0.24 15.73
C SER A 779 -36.15 -0.84 17.00
N LYS A 780 -36.61 -0.43 18.19
CA LYS A 780 -36.17 -1.00 19.47
C LYS A 780 -36.48 -2.49 19.55
N HIS A 781 -37.67 -2.90 19.14
CA HIS A 781 -38.10 -4.30 19.14
C HIS A 781 -37.27 -5.19 18.20
N LEU A 782 -37.01 -4.71 16.98
CA LEU A 782 -36.16 -5.39 16.00
C LEU A 782 -34.71 -5.45 16.46
N ALA A 783 -34.17 -4.40 17.07
CA ALA A 783 -32.82 -4.41 17.62
C ALA A 783 -32.65 -5.47 18.72
N THR A 784 -33.70 -5.75 19.50
CA THR A 784 -33.68 -6.83 20.49
C THR A 784 -33.79 -8.22 19.84
N LYS A 785 -34.68 -8.40 18.85
CA LYS A 785 -34.94 -9.72 18.23
C LYS A 785 -33.90 -10.15 17.19
N LEU A 786 -33.29 -9.21 16.48
CA LEU A 786 -32.43 -9.44 15.32
C LEU A 786 -31.02 -8.84 15.53
N SER A 787 -30.54 -8.79 16.77
CA SER A 787 -29.13 -8.50 17.05
C SER A 787 -28.24 -9.69 16.70
N TYR A 788 -26.94 -9.42 16.54
CA TYR A 788 -25.94 -10.46 16.43
C TYR A 788 -25.67 -11.09 17.80
N GLY A 789 -25.73 -12.42 17.86
CA GLY A 789 -25.33 -13.22 19.00
C GLY A 789 -23.81 -13.43 19.06
N PRO A 790 -23.29 -13.94 20.18
CA PRO A 790 -21.86 -14.26 20.32
C PRO A 790 -21.38 -15.25 19.24
N GLY A 791 -20.34 -14.88 18.50
CA GLY A 791 -19.73 -15.73 17.47
C GLY A 791 -20.42 -15.69 16.10
N GLU A 792 -21.56 -15.01 15.97
CA GLU A 792 -22.17 -14.76 14.67
C GLU A 792 -21.39 -13.71 13.88
N LYS A 793 -21.26 -13.92 12.56
CA LYS A 793 -20.50 -13.04 11.67
C LYS A 793 -21.43 -12.18 10.81
N ASP A 794 -21.03 -10.94 10.60
CA ASP A 794 -21.52 -10.11 9.51
C ASP A 794 -20.63 -10.23 8.26
N MET A 795 -21.07 -9.61 7.19
CA MET A 795 -20.45 -9.61 5.88
C MET A 795 -20.70 -8.25 5.20
N ILE A 796 -19.68 -7.69 4.56
CA ILE A 796 -19.79 -6.58 3.62
C ILE A 796 -19.65 -7.14 2.21
N VAL A 797 -20.53 -6.70 1.31
CA VAL A 797 -20.40 -6.90 -0.13
C VAL A 797 -20.52 -5.54 -0.80
N MET A 798 -19.52 -5.19 -1.59
CA MET A 798 -19.51 -4.00 -2.45
C MET A 798 -19.08 -4.40 -3.86
N ARG A 799 -19.78 -3.87 -4.85
CA ARG A 799 -19.46 -4.04 -6.26
C ARG A 799 -19.63 -2.73 -7.01
N ASP A 800 -18.55 -2.29 -7.64
CA ASP A 800 -18.55 -1.18 -8.58
C ASP A 800 -18.39 -1.72 -10.01
N SER A 801 -19.04 -1.04 -10.96
CA SER A 801 -18.96 -1.34 -12.38
C SER A 801 -18.82 -0.04 -13.17
N PHE A 802 -17.81 0.01 -14.02
CA PHE A 802 -17.46 1.15 -14.86
C PHE A 802 -17.53 0.75 -16.33
N GLY A 803 -18.12 1.62 -17.15
CA GLY A 803 -17.95 1.62 -18.60
C GLY A 803 -16.97 2.73 -18.95
N ILE A 804 -15.80 2.36 -19.44
CA ILE A 804 -14.67 3.27 -19.70
C ILE A 804 -14.40 3.29 -21.20
N ARG A 805 -14.59 4.46 -21.83
CA ARG A 805 -14.30 4.67 -23.24
C ARG A 805 -12.89 5.21 -23.39
N HIS A 806 -12.04 4.41 -24.02
CA HIS A 806 -10.66 4.79 -24.31
C HIS A 806 -10.56 5.67 -25.56
N PRO A 807 -9.50 6.50 -25.72
CA PRO A 807 -9.30 7.32 -26.91
C PRO A 807 -9.26 6.53 -28.22
N SER A 808 -8.83 5.27 -28.17
CA SER A 808 -8.83 4.36 -29.32
C SER A 808 -10.22 3.89 -29.75
N GLY A 809 -11.26 4.18 -28.95
CA GLY A 809 -12.66 3.91 -29.26
C GLY A 809 -13.21 2.63 -28.63
N HIS A 810 -12.40 1.74 -28.06
CA HIS A 810 -12.90 0.53 -27.40
C HIS A 810 -13.58 0.83 -26.07
N LEU A 811 -14.57 0.00 -25.69
CA LEU A 811 -15.26 0.08 -24.40
C LEU A 811 -14.71 -0.98 -23.45
N GLU A 812 -14.08 -0.53 -22.37
CA GLU A 812 -13.68 -1.37 -21.25
C GLU A 812 -14.83 -1.44 -20.24
N SER A 813 -15.28 -2.66 -19.93
CA SER A 813 -16.13 -2.94 -18.79
C SER A 813 -15.27 -3.41 -17.62
N LYS A 814 -15.12 -2.54 -16.62
CA LYS A 814 -14.31 -2.77 -15.43
C LYS A 814 -15.20 -2.99 -14.22
N THR A 815 -14.85 -3.95 -13.37
CA THR A 815 -15.57 -4.23 -12.12
C THR A 815 -14.60 -4.32 -10.95
N ILE A 816 -15.04 -3.81 -9.80
CA ILE A 816 -14.33 -3.92 -8.52
C ILE A 816 -15.23 -4.66 -7.56
N ASN A 817 -14.69 -5.68 -6.90
CA ASN A 817 -15.41 -6.53 -5.96
C ASN A 817 -14.70 -6.50 -4.60
N LEU A 818 -15.41 -6.09 -3.55
CA LEU A 818 -14.95 -6.11 -2.16
C LEU A 818 -15.91 -6.97 -1.34
N VAL A 819 -15.38 -8.02 -0.72
CA VAL A 819 -16.12 -8.90 0.19
C VAL A 819 -15.32 -9.07 1.47
N VAL A 820 -15.92 -8.74 2.60
CA VAL A 820 -15.26 -8.80 3.91
C VAL A 820 -16.17 -9.52 4.90
N TYR A 821 -15.64 -10.49 5.64
CA TYR A 821 -16.34 -11.15 6.74
C TYR A 821 -15.87 -10.64 8.10
N GLY A 822 -16.78 -10.64 9.06
CA GLY A 822 -16.46 -10.35 10.45
C GLY A 822 -15.62 -11.47 11.08
N ASP A 823 -14.74 -11.08 12.02
CA ASP A 823 -13.89 -12.02 12.73
C ASP A 823 -14.60 -12.53 13.98
N THR A 824 -14.65 -13.85 14.19
CA THR A 824 -15.38 -14.46 15.33
C THR A 824 -14.81 -14.05 16.70
N LYS A 825 -13.52 -13.73 16.75
CA LYS A 825 -12.81 -13.25 17.96
C LYS A 825 -12.28 -11.82 17.80
N GLY A 826 -12.73 -11.10 16.78
CA GLY A 826 -12.22 -9.77 16.45
C GLY A 826 -13.37 -8.81 16.12
N PHE A 827 -13.13 -7.94 15.16
CA PHE A 827 -14.09 -6.92 14.76
C PHE A 827 -15.04 -7.45 13.67
N SER A 828 -16.28 -6.95 13.70
CA SER A 828 -17.23 -7.18 12.61
C SER A 828 -16.74 -6.53 11.32
N ALA A 829 -17.16 -7.05 10.16
CA ALA A 829 -16.81 -6.49 8.86
C ALA A 829 -17.27 -5.02 8.74
N MET A 830 -18.46 -4.70 9.26
CA MET A 830 -18.96 -3.33 9.34
C MET A 830 -18.09 -2.44 10.22
N ALA A 831 -17.69 -2.91 11.40
CA ALA A 831 -16.84 -2.12 12.29
C ALA A 831 -15.47 -1.85 11.64
N LYS A 832 -14.86 -2.86 11.02
CA LYS A 832 -13.58 -2.72 10.29
C LYS A 832 -13.69 -1.70 9.15
N THR A 833 -14.64 -1.92 8.25
CA THR A 833 -14.77 -1.12 7.02
C THR A 833 -15.25 0.31 7.26
N VAL A 834 -15.90 0.60 8.39
CA VAL A 834 -16.24 1.98 8.78
C VAL A 834 -15.15 2.62 9.63
N GLY A 835 -14.67 1.90 10.64
CA GLY A 835 -13.73 2.42 11.63
C GLY A 835 -12.32 2.63 11.09
N LEU A 836 -11.77 1.66 10.36
CA LEU A 836 -10.37 1.70 9.92
C LEU A 836 -10.08 2.84 8.94
N PRO A 837 -10.88 3.09 7.88
CA PRO A 837 -10.65 4.25 7.02
C PRO A 837 -10.70 5.58 7.79
N THR A 838 -11.60 5.67 8.77
CA THR A 838 -11.74 6.84 9.64
C THR A 838 -10.50 7.03 10.54
N ALA A 839 -9.98 5.95 11.12
CA ALA A 839 -8.79 5.97 11.98
C ALA A 839 -7.51 6.25 11.19
N MET A 840 -7.40 5.71 9.97
CA MET A 840 -6.28 5.97 9.06
C MET A 840 -6.25 7.44 8.65
N ALA A 841 -7.39 8.02 8.27
CA ALA A 841 -7.48 9.45 7.98
C ALA A 841 -7.15 10.33 9.21
N ALA A 842 -7.55 9.89 10.41
CA ALA A 842 -7.19 10.56 11.66
C ALA A 842 -5.69 10.60 11.89
N LYS A 843 -5.01 9.45 11.75
CA LYS A 843 -3.57 9.38 11.88
C LYS A 843 -2.86 10.21 10.81
N MET A 844 -3.31 10.14 9.55
CA MET A 844 -2.77 10.96 8.46
C MET A 844 -2.88 12.47 8.73
N LEU A 845 -4.00 12.92 9.32
CA LEU A 845 -4.15 14.34 9.71
C LEU A 845 -3.22 14.73 10.87
N LEU A 846 -3.03 13.86 11.86
CA LEU A 846 -2.13 14.11 12.99
C LEU A 846 -0.66 14.13 12.58
N ASP A 847 -0.29 13.24 11.66
CA ASP A 847 1.07 13.09 11.13
C ASP A 847 1.41 14.14 10.05
N GLY A 848 0.42 14.95 9.65
CA GLY A 848 0.59 15.99 8.64
C GLY A 848 0.72 15.46 7.21
N GLU A 849 0.20 14.27 6.93
CA GLU A 849 0.15 13.71 5.59
C GLU A 849 -0.93 14.38 4.72
N ILE A 850 -2.00 14.90 5.35
CA ILE A 850 -3.10 15.62 4.67
C ILE A 850 -2.92 17.12 4.89
N GLN A 851 -2.62 17.85 3.81
CA GLN A 851 -2.36 19.29 3.83
C GLN A 851 -3.61 20.12 3.49
N ALA A 852 -4.58 19.51 2.80
CA ALA A 852 -5.83 20.17 2.40
C ALA A 852 -6.60 20.74 3.61
N LYS A 853 -7.10 21.98 3.47
CA LYS A 853 -7.92 22.69 4.47
C LYS A 853 -9.36 22.84 3.97
N GLY A 854 -10.30 23.04 4.90
CA GLY A 854 -11.72 23.18 4.59
C GLY A 854 -12.54 21.94 4.90
N LEU A 855 -13.79 21.94 4.45
CA LEU A 855 -14.71 20.81 4.54
C LEU A 855 -14.55 19.94 3.29
N ILE A 856 -14.01 18.73 3.44
CA ILE A 856 -13.63 17.85 2.33
C ILE A 856 -14.14 16.43 2.53
N GLY A 857 -14.26 15.67 1.43
CA GLY A 857 -14.44 14.22 1.45
C GLY A 857 -13.21 13.50 0.90
N PRO A 858 -13.17 12.16 0.90
CA PRO A 858 -11.99 11.37 0.51
C PRO A 858 -11.84 11.23 -1.02
N PHE A 859 -11.98 12.33 -1.75
CA PHE A 859 -11.99 12.32 -3.22
C PHE A 859 -10.62 12.51 -3.86
N SER A 860 -9.64 13.07 -3.13
CA SER A 860 -8.29 13.31 -3.65
C SER A 860 -7.37 12.11 -3.43
N LYS A 861 -6.44 11.89 -4.37
CA LYS A 861 -5.42 10.81 -4.32
C LYS A 861 -4.53 10.88 -3.08
N GLU A 862 -4.31 12.10 -2.56
CA GLU A 862 -3.64 12.36 -1.28
C GLU A 862 -4.32 11.64 -0.10
N ILE A 863 -5.65 11.51 -0.13
CA ILE A 863 -6.43 10.85 0.93
C ILE A 863 -6.69 9.39 0.57
N TYR A 864 -7.30 9.12 -0.58
CA TYR A 864 -7.74 7.76 -0.90
C TYR A 864 -6.56 6.80 -1.15
N GLY A 865 -5.46 7.28 -1.73
CA GLY A 865 -4.32 6.43 -2.12
C GLY A 865 -3.69 5.73 -0.91
N PRO A 866 -3.23 6.48 0.11
CA PRO A 866 -2.67 5.88 1.32
C PRO A 866 -3.69 5.03 2.09
N ILE A 867 -4.96 5.43 2.16
CA ILE A 867 -6.00 4.65 2.87
C ILE A 867 -6.24 3.31 2.18
N LEU A 868 -6.43 3.29 0.86
CA LEU A 868 -6.66 2.06 0.09
C LEU A 868 -5.48 1.09 0.16
N GLU A 869 -4.26 1.59 0.36
CA GLU A 869 -3.08 0.75 0.57
C GLU A 869 -3.04 0.18 1.99
N ARG A 870 -3.25 1.03 3.01
CA ARG A 870 -3.20 0.62 4.43
C ARG A 870 -4.29 -0.38 4.80
N ILE A 871 -5.50 -0.27 4.25
CA ILE A 871 -6.60 -1.22 4.54
C ILE A 871 -6.29 -2.67 4.10
N LYS A 872 -5.40 -2.86 3.12
CA LYS A 872 -5.01 -4.21 2.65
C LYS A 872 -4.28 -4.98 3.75
N ALA A 873 -3.44 -4.29 4.54
CA ALA A 873 -2.75 -4.88 5.68
C ALA A 873 -3.71 -5.30 6.80
N GLU A 874 -4.87 -4.65 6.90
CA GLU A 874 -5.95 -5.00 7.84
C GLU A 874 -6.91 -6.08 7.28
N GLY A 875 -6.57 -6.69 6.14
CA GLY A 875 -7.34 -7.77 5.52
C GLY A 875 -8.58 -7.31 4.74
N ILE A 876 -8.73 -6.01 4.47
CA ILE A 876 -9.77 -5.49 3.57
C ILE A 876 -9.20 -5.48 2.15
N ILE A 877 -9.50 -6.53 1.40
CA ILE A 877 -8.99 -6.74 0.05
C ILE A 877 -10.13 -6.57 -0.96
N TYR A 878 -9.84 -5.89 -2.07
CA TYR A 878 -10.71 -5.81 -3.22
C TYR A 878 -10.00 -6.37 -4.46
N THR A 879 -10.78 -6.89 -5.39
CA THR A 879 -10.29 -7.45 -6.65
C THR A 879 -10.86 -6.67 -7.81
N THR A 880 -10.07 -6.52 -8.87
CA THR A 880 -10.45 -5.78 -10.08
C THR A 880 -10.43 -6.73 -11.27
N GLN A 881 -11.42 -6.62 -12.14
CA GLN A 881 -11.48 -7.36 -13.40
C GLN A 881 -11.92 -6.42 -14.52
N SER A 882 -11.21 -6.48 -15.66
CA SER A 882 -11.52 -5.71 -16.86
C SER A 882 -11.76 -6.63 -18.04
N THR A 883 -12.70 -6.24 -18.90
CA THR A 883 -12.99 -6.91 -20.17
C THR A 883 -13.20 -5.86 -21.24
N THR A 884 -12.74 -6.11 -22.45
CA THR A 884 -12.88 -5.18 -23.56
C THR A 884 -13.80 -5.78 -24.62
N THR A 885 -14.77 -4.98 -25.07
CA THR A 885 -15.60 -5.29 -26.24
C THR A 885 -15.28 -4.26 -27.32
N LEU A 886 -14.88 -4.75 -28.49
CA LEU A 886 -14.62 -3.94 -29.69
C LEU A 886 -15.93 -3.46 -30.32
#